data_AF-A0A7X7QCY5-F1
#
_entry.id   AF-A0A7X7QCY5-F1
#
_cell.length_a   1.000
_cell.length_b   1.000
_cell.length_c   1.000
_cell.angle_alpha   90.00
_cell.angle_beta   90.00
_cell.angle_gamma   90.00
#
_symmetry.space_group_name_H-M   'P 1'
#
loop_
_entity.id
_entity.type
_entity.pdbx_description
1 polymer ?
#
loop_
_entity_poly.entity_id
_entity_poly.type
_entity_poly.pdbx_seq_one_letter_code
_entity_poly.pdbx_strand_id
1 'polypeptide(L)'
;MLCGKGLWAYRIGELDRAIALAPRMGATHILYKVAQGSSYYLGSVQAAQKITAAGLIPFAWTFMLLENPQAEAANVVNAFRDGYQGFVFDTEAAVLRYRFRQATELGERVIAAGVDTLKLYNCSYPNISHHRSLPYDQMNKFCRGGLMPMSYGSFFSPSSTVPHEEQAARVIDEWTYGHHEYWAGRWGYTPPIHPILAPYHDEYGRVRMSPEEFQIWLDRLQAHAPSFLSVFTAAVVNENLLPGLKSFQLGVTTPETPVLGLEVEVDVSPDSQHLNVRSTPSTALPAIGRVPHGAVLHSLESDASTRRKVGQDGEWLMVRLPDGGQGYVAAWYLHLRETVEVGLQVEVVSPTVGYLVVHPTPSTDQPAVTQVDDGVVLEALEPAADVEAKVGVAGQWLRVKTPDGVEGYAPAELLALVDTPFTHLVVQSAAGLNIRRADNGQGDVIWHVGDATIIEPLEAVEQAQDKIGKDRWIRVRTPSRHEGYVNGLYVARQRLPDVRQPVEDSELPYGECAWLFGFHAAGATSPADFRYLFQGKDKTGWVCFTESIGADPSHGGGQDYSPWSYNGYGVLVRLNNSYHDSGTLPVRTRYADFARSCAAYVQKSRGCHIWIIGNEPNNVREHPGGYRRPIEHITPEMYAEAFNLARRRIKEAHPDARVVPGAVDPYFALSLPLTGQRYRPLDYFRQMLSYIEDLDGFCLHTYTHWLDIDLITRLTVFQDQFLRPGTRHEHYYDFQAYRPFVEAIPAKWRDRPIYITETNHWVASEQPWWPGASLELGWVNVNKGWVGAAYKEIQRWNSTPHAQQIHCLLLYRWSGDEWALHNKQQVLEDFSAVLGNDFRWRR
;
A
#
# COMPACT_ATOMS: atom_id res chain seq x y z
N MET A 1 27.74 16.57 6.23
CA MET A 1 26.63 16.96 7.12
C MET A 1 27.17 17.92 8.19
N LEU A 2 26.45 18.99 8.54
CA LEU A 2 26.87 19.95 9.57
C LEU A 2 26.66 19.37 10.97
N CYS A 3 27.65 19.49 11.85
CA CYS A 3 27.64 18.93 13.20
C CYS A 3 28.22 19.91 14.23
N GLY A 4 27.63 19.93 15.44
CA GLY A 4 28.10 20.77 16.54
C GLY A 4 27.09 21.82 16.99
N LYS A 5 27.56 22.84 17.72
CA LYS A 5 26.73 23.95 18.17
C LYS A 5 27.21 25.28 17.59
N GLY A 6 26.28 26.17 17.25
CA GLY A 6 26.57 27.50 16.69
C GLY A 6 26.07 28.64 17.57
N LEU A 7 26.76 29.79 17.51
CA LEU A 7 26.31 31.03 18.13
C LEU A 7 26.34 32.17 17.11
N TRP A 8 25.23 32.89 16.97
CA TRP A 8 25.10 33.98 16.00
C TRP A 8 25.58 35.31 16.58
N ALA A 9 26.44 36.00 15.83
CA ALA A 9 26.86 37.38 16.05
C ALA A 9 26.16 38.27 15.01
N TYR A 10 25.03 38.86 15.41
CA TYR A 10 24.15 39.61 14.51
C TYR A 10 24.74 40.98 14.13
N ARG A 11 25.38 41.66 15.08
CA ARG A 11 26.01 42.98 14.90
C ARG A 11 27.53 42.89 15.02
N ILE A 12 28.21 43.85 14.41
CA ILE A 12 29.69 43.96 14.47
C ILE A 12 30.19 43.93 15.93
N GLY A 13 29.51 44.63 16.84
CA GLY A 13 29.87 44.68 18.25
C GLY A 13 29.59 43.40 19.05
N GLU A 14 28.95 42.38 18.46
CA GLU A 14 28.64 41.12 19.15
C GLU A 14 29.75 40.07 19.03
N LEU A 15 30.70 40.24 18.12
CA LEU A 15 31.70 39.21 17.80
C LEU A 15 32.55 38.82 19.00
N ASP A 16 33.07 39.79 19.76
CA ASP A 16 33.88 39.53 20.96
C ASP A 16 33.11 38.75 22.02
N ARG A 17 31.85 39.13 22.22
CA ARG A 17 30.95 38.43 23.14
C ARG A 17 30.65 37.01 22.66
N ALA A 18 30.41 36.82 21.36
CA ALA A 18 30.15 35.51 20.78
C ALA A 18 31.36 34.56 20.95
N ILE A 19 32.57 35.06 20.68
CA ILE A 19 33.83 34.31 20.88
C ILE A 19 34.00 33.93 22.36
N ALA A 20 33.70 34.84 23.30
CA ALA A 20 33.81 34.56 24.73
C ALA A 20 32.77 33.53 25.23
N LEU A 21 31.56 33.54 24.67
CA LEU A 21 30.46 32.66 25.11
C LEU A 21 30.49 31.28 24.45
N ALA A 22 30.92 31.17 23.19
CA ALA A 22 30.83 29.92 22.41
C ALA A 22 31.47 28.71 23.12
N PRO A 23 32.73 28.77 23.62
CA PRO A 23 33.32 27.64 24.34
C PRO A 23 32.56 27.26 25.62
N ARG A 24 31.93 28.24 26.30
CA ARG A 24 31.18 28.02 27.56
C ARG A 24 29.89 27.25 27.33
N MET A 25 29.30 27.32 26.14
CA MET A 25 28.12 26.54 25.73
C MET A 25 28.47 25.31 24.88
N GLY A 26 29.75 25.03 24.64
CA GLY A 26 30.20 23.95 23.76
C GLY A 26 29.94 24.21 22.28
N ALA A 27 29.82 25.47 21.86
CA ALA A 27 29.72 25.86 20.47
C ALA A 27 31.08 25.80 19.77
N THR A 28 31.05 25.27 18.55
CA THR A 28 32.19 25.12 17.65
C THR A 28 32.12 26.12 16.49
N HIS A 29 30.94 26.69 16.22
CA HIS A 29 30.70 27.58 15.08
C HIS A 29 30.27 28.99 15.53
N ILE A 30 30.76 30.02 14.86
CA ILE A 30 30.25 31.39 14.98
C ILE A 30 29.63 31.80 13.65
N LEU A 31 28.35 32.15 13.67
CA LEU A 31 27.61 32.64 12.50
C LEU A 31 27.64 34.17 12.50
N TYR A 32 28.44 34.77 11.62
CA TYR A 32 28.69 36.20 11.56
C TYR A 32 28.06 36.85 10.33
N LYS A 33 27.44 38.02 10.51
CA LYS A 33 26.78 38.75 9.42
C LYS A 33 27.82 39.38 8.52
N VAL A 34 27.92 38.91 7.27
CA VAL A 34 28.94 39.38 6.31
C VAL A 34 28.40 40.33 5.26
N ALA A 35 27.08 40.32 5.03
CA ALA A 35 26.46 41.12 3.99
C ALA A 35 24.99 41.45 4.30
N GLN A 36 24.48 42.49 3.64
CA GLN A 36 23.05 42.79 3.56
C GLN A 36 22.67 43.16 2.13
N GLY A 37 21.83 42.33 1.52
CA GLY A 37 21.57 42.36 0.08
C GLY A 37 22.89 42.39 -0.70
N SER A 38 23.02 43.37 -1.58
CA SER A 38 24.19 43.51 -2.47
C SER A 38 25.47 43.95 -1.78
N SER A 39 25.42 44.37 -0.51
CA SER A 39 26.53 45.04 0.17
C SER A 39 27.31 44.07 1.09
N TYR A 40 28.56 43.78 0.71
CA TYR A 40 29.52 43.02 1.54
C TYR A 40 30.24 43.92 2.54
N TYR A 41 30.44 43.46 3.78
CA TYR A 41 31.06 44.26 4.84
C TYR A 41 32.60 44.21 4.77
N LEU A 42 33.24 45.39 4.80
CA LEU A 42 34.71 45.54 4.70
C LEU A 42 35.50 44.80 5.80
N GLY A 43 34.90 44.60 6.98
CA GLY A 43 35.54 43.93 8.13
C GLY A 43 35.42 42.40 8.15
N SER A 44 34.84 41.80 7.11
CA SER A 44 34.46 40.38 7.11
C SER A 44 35.67 39.43 7.23
N VAL A 45 36.76 39.72 6.54
CA VAL A 45 38.00 38.94 6.61
C VAL A 45 38.65 38.99 7.99
N GLN A 46 38.68 40.15 8.64
CA GLN A 46 39.21 40.27 10.00
C GLN A 46 38.34 39.51 11.00
N ALA A 47 37.03 39.48 10.79
CA ALA A 47 36.11 38.69 11.62
C ALA A 47 36.38 37.18 11.47
N ALA A 48 36.51 36.66 10.25
CA ALA A 48 36.83 35.25 10.00
C ALA A 48 38.17 34.83 10.62
N GLN A 49 39.20 35.67 10.47
CA GLN A 49 40.51 35.46 11.09
C GLN A 49 40.42 35.44 12.62
N LYS A 50 39.65 36.35 13.22
CA LYS A 50 39.46 36.43 14.67
C LYS A 50 38.71 35.22 15.23
N ILE A 51 37.68 34.73 14.53
CA ILE A 51 36.95 33.51 14.90
C ILE A 51 37.88 32.29 14.83
N THR A 52 38.63 32.16 13.73
CA THR A 52 39.58 31.05 13.52
C THR A 52 40.69 31.06 14.56
N ALA A 53 41.23 32.24 14.90
CA ALA A 53 42.25 32.40 15.94
C ALA A 53 41.76 32.00 17.34
N ALA A 54 40.44 32.05 17.58
CA ALA A 54 39.82 31.55 18.80
C ALA A 54 39.54 30.04 18.80
N GLY A 55 39.96 29.31 17.75
CA GLY A 55 39.71 27.87 17.59
C GLY A 55 38.28 27.52 17.19
N LEU A 56 37.51 28.49 16.68
CA LEU A 56 36.12 28.34 16.27
C LEU A 56 36.00 28.35 14.73
N ILE A 57 34.90 27.80 14.21
CA ILE A 57 34.63 27.70 12.78
C ILE A 57 33.80 28.92 12.33
N PRO A 58 34.31 29.77 11.42
CA PRO A 58 33.57 30.93 10.91
C PRO A 58 32.52 30.49 9.88
N PHE A 59 31.25 30.83 10.12
CA PHE A 59 30.14 30.71 9.18
C PHE A 59 29.59 32.09 8.83
N ALA A 60 29.43 32.34 7.53
CA ALA A 60 28.89 33.58 7.03
C ALA A 60 27.36 33.50 7.00
N TRP A 61 26.68 34.63 7.21
CA TRP A 61 25.28 34.76 6.83
C TRP A 61 24.97 36.15 6.29
N THR A 62 23.90 36.23 5.50
CA THR A 62 23.43 37.49 4.92
C THR A 62 21.94 37.70 5.14
N PHE A 63 21.56 38.94 5.38
CA PHE A 63 20.17 39.36 5.27
C PHE A 63 19.84 39.57 3.78
N MET A 64 19.17 38.59 3.18
CA MET A 64 18.94 38.53 1.73
C MET A 64 17.84 39.52 1.31
N LEU A 65 18.02 40.19 0.16
CA LEU A 65 17.04 41.12 -0.37
C LEU A 65 16.61 40.78 -1.81
N LEU A 66 17.42 40.04 -2.57
CA LEU A 66 17.20 39.72 -3.99
C LEU A 66 16.97 40.95 -4.87
N GLU A 67 17.64 42.05 -4.57
CA GLU A 67 17.59 43.29 -5.38
C GLU A 67 18.57 43.23 -6.55
N ASN A 68 19.72 42.59 -6.33
CA ASN A 68 20.71 42.33 -7.36
C ASN A 68 21.33 40.94 -7.11
N PRO A 69 20.73 39.89 -7.70
CA PRO A 69 21.19 38.52 -7.48
C PRO A 69 22.65 38.27 -7.91
N GLN A 70 23.20 39.08 -8.84
CA GLN A 70 24.62 39.02 -9.21
C GLN A 70 25.54 39.51 -8.09
N ALA A 71 25.21 40.65 -7.48
CA ALA A 71 25.99 41.17 -6.36
C ALA A 71 25.84 40.28 -5.12
N GLU A 72 24.64 39.78 -4.85
CA GLU A 72 24.38 38.85 -3.75
C GLU A 72 25.12 37.51 -3.95
N ALA A 73 25.23 36.98 -5.18
CA ALA A 73 26.08 35.82 -5.47
C ALA A 73 27.57 36.10 -5.25
N ALA A 74 28.05 37.30 -5.62
CA ALA A 74 29.44 37.69 -5.39
C ALA A 74 29.80 37.76 -3.90
N ASN A 75 28.84 38.12 -3.04
CA ASN A 75 29.03 38.13 -1.58
C ASN A 75 29.33 36.74 -1.03
N VAL A 76 28.75 35.69 -1.60
CA VAL A 76 29.03 34.29 -1.25
C VAL A 76 30.49 33.94 -1.55
N VAL A 77 30.95 34.28 -2.75
CA VAL A 77 32.34 34.04 -3.18
C VAL A 77 33.32 34.81 -2.29
N ASN A 78 33.01 36.06 -1.94
CA ASN A 78 33.84 36.88 -1.06
C ASN A 78 33.92 36.26 0.36
N ALA A 79 32.82 35.74 0.90
CA ALA A 79 32.83 35.05 2.19
C ALA A 79 33.74 33.81 2.18
N PHE A 80 33.62 32.94 1.18
CA PHE A 80 34.52 31.78 1.11
C PHE A 80 35.99 32.19 0.91
N ARG A 81 36.26 33.25 0.14
CA ARG A 81 37.61 33.82 0.00
C ARG A 81 38.17 34.36 1.32
N ASP A 82 37.31 34.94 2.16
CA ASP A 82 37.67 35.48 3.47
C ASP A 82 37.89 34.40 4.54
N GLY A 83 37.64 33.12 4.22
CA GLY A 83 37.92 31.98 5.09
C GLY A 83 36.71 31.40 5.83
N TYR A 84 35.49 31.83 5.48
CA TYR A 84 34.26 31.22 6.02
C TYR A 84 34.06 29.79 5.48
N GLN A 85 33.57 28.89 6.33
CA GLN A 85 33.39 27.47 5.99
C GLN A 85 31.95 27.10 5.59
N GLY A 86 31.00 28.02 5.74
CA GLY A 86 29.61 27.89 5.32
C GLY A 86 28.95 29.25 5.13
N PHE A 87 27.86 29.29 4.37
CA PHE A 87 27.12 30.51 4.07
C PHE A 87 25.61 30.30 4.21
N VAL A 88 24.96 31.12 5.03
CA VAL A 88 23.52 31.05 5.29
C VAL A 88 22.80 32.22 4.62
N PHE A 89 21.78 31.90 3.81
CA PHE A 89 20.85 32.88 3.26
C PHE A 89 19.65 33.03 4.20
N ASP A 90 19.40 34.24 4.65
CA ASP A 90 18.23 34.55 5.46
C ASP A 90 17.00 34.85 4.58
N THR A 91 16.06 33.91 4.53
CA THR A 91 14.86 33.97 3.70
C THR A 91 13.63 34.33 4.54
N GLU A 92 13.67 35.49 5.20
CA GLU A 92 12.57 35.99 6.03
C GLU A 92 12.01 37.35 5.60
N ALA A 93 12.80 38.18 4.91
CA ALA A 93 12.44 39.57 4.66
C ALA A 93 11.18 39.70 3.80
N ALA A 94 10.25 40.57 4.22
CA ALA A 94 8.99 40.78 3.50
C ALA A 94 9.18 41.18 2.02
N VAL A 95 10.29 41.85 1.71
CA VAL A 95 10.67 42.25 0.34
C VAL A 95 10.92 41.07 -0.60
N LEU A 96 11.20 39.88 -0.07
CA LEU A 96 11.46 38.66 -0.84
C LEU A 96 10.18 38.03 -1.40
N ARG A 97 9.00 38.45 -0.92
CA ARG A 97 7.72 37.86 -1.34
C ARG A 97 7.57 37.97 -2.87
N TYR A 98 7.29 36.83 -3.49
CA TYR A 98 7.11 36.63 -4.93
C TYR A 98 8.35 36.88 -5.81
N ARG A 99 9.56 36.99 -5.22
CA ARG A 99 10.83 37.12 -5.97
C ARG A 99 11.42 35.77 -6.40
N PHE A 100 10.58 34.87 -6.92
CA PHE A 100 10.97 33.50 -7.30
C PHE A 100 12.00 33.47 -8.42
N ARG A 101 11.86 34.35 -9.43
CA ARG A 101 12.80 34.44 -10.55
C ARG A 101 14.17 34.90 -10.08
N GLN A 102 14.22 35.94 -9.25
CA GLN A 102 15.47 36.47 -8.69
C GLN A 102 16.18 35.45 -7.80
N ALA A 103 15.44 34.67 -7.03
CA ALA A 103 16.01 33.58 -6.23
C ALA A 103 16.60 32.46 -7.11
N THR A 104 15.95 32.14 -8.22
CA THR A 104 16.49 31.20 -9.22
C THR A 104 17.78 31.74 -9.83
N GLU A 105 17.78 33.01 -10.20
CA GLU A 105 18.92 33.73 -10.78
C GLU A 105 20.11 33.84 -9.80
N LEU A 106 19.84 33.99 -8.50
CA LEU A 106 20.85 33.94 -7.44
C LEU A 106 21.51 32.56 -7.42
N GLY A 107 20.69 31.50 -7.36
CA GLY A 107 21.17 30.11 -7.33
C GLY A 107 22.02 29.75 -8.54
N GLU A 108 21.56 30.09 -9.74
CA GLU A 108 22.31 29.89 -10.99
C GLU A 108 23.69 30.54 -10.94
N ARG A 109 23.79 31.76 -10.42
CA ARG A 109 25.06 32.49 -10.32
C ARG A 109 25.99 31.95 -9.24
N VAL A 110 25.45 31.54 -8.10
CA VAL A 110 26.23 30.90 -7.04
C VAL A 110 26.82 29.58 -7.54
N ILE A 111 26.02 28.80 -8.27
CA ILE A 111 26.48 27.56 -8.92
C ILE A 111 27.53 27.86 -10.00
N ALA A 112 27.28 28.85 -10.87
CA ALA A 112 28.22 29.26 -11.91
C ALA A 112 29.56 29.79 -11.34
N ALA A 113 29.54 30.34 -10.13
CA ALA A 113 30.74 30.76 -9.41
C ALA A 113 31.52 29.59 -8.77
N GLY A 114 31.06 28.34 -8.93
CA GLY A 114 31.73 27.14 -8.43
C GLY A 114 31.65 26.98 -6.91
N VAL A 115 30.67 27.62 -6.26
CA VAL A 115 30.49 27.50 -4.81
C VAL A 115 29.92 26.12 -4.46
N ASP A 116 30.51 25.48 -3.46
CA ASP A 116 30.03 24.20 -2.94
C ASP A 116 28.65 24.34 -2.28
N THR A 117 27.63 23.84 -2.98
CA THR A 117 26.23 23.88 -2.52
C THR A 117 25.98 23.16 -1.20
N LEU A 118 26.82 22.20 -0.79
CA LEU A 118 26.72 21.53 0.51
C LEU A 118 27.17 22.42 1.67
N LYS A 119 27.79 23.57 1.37
CA LYS A 119 28.16 24.61 2.35
C LYS A 119 27.19 25.78 2.36
N LEU A 120 26.07 25.68 1.64
CA LEU A 120 25.03 26.69 1.55
C LEU A 120 23.79 26.26 2.30
N TYR A 121 23.28 27.15 3.16
CA TYR A 121 22.16 26.86 4.05
C TYR A 121 21.06 27.90 3.84
N ASN A 122 19.82 27.47 4.02
CA ASN A 122 18.65 28.32 3.85
C ASN A 122 17.95 28.50 5.20
N CYS A 123 18.01 29.71 5.75
CA CYS A 123 17.31 30.07 6.98
C CYS A 123 15.85 30.41 6.64
N SER A 124 14.92 29.77 7.35
CA SER A 124 13.48 29.81 7.05
C SER A 124 12.63 30.11 8.27
N TYR A 125 11.40 30.54 8.05
CA TYR A 125 10.36 30.40 9.07
C TYR A 125 10.19 28.91 9.44
N PRO A 126 9.87 28.58 10.70
CA PRO A 126 9.61 27.20 11.10
C PRO A 126 8.29 26.70 10.48
N ASN A 127 7.28 27.55 10.41
CA ASN A 127 5.96 27.24 9.85
C ASN A 127 5.88 27.49 8.34
N ILE A 128 6.81 26.92 7.55
CA ILE A 128 6.99 27.16 6.09
C ILE A 128 5.67 27.20 5.29
N SER A 129 4.73 26.31 5.62
CA SER A 129 3.40 26.24 4.99
C SER A 129 2.61 27.55 5.01
N HIS A 130 2.85 28.46 5.96
CA HIS A 130 2.21 29.77 6.08
C HIS A 130 2.95 30.88 5.33
N HIS A 131 4.15 30.61 4.83
CA HIS A 131 5.05 31.58 4.22
C HIS A 131 5.36 31.27 2.75
N ARG A 132 4.42 30.61 2.03
CA ARG A 132 4.55 30.20 0.61
C ARG A 132 4.84 31.31 -0.39
N SER A 133 4.65 32.57 0.00
CA SER A 133 5.04 33.72 -0.83
C SER A 133 6.56 33.94 -0.88
N LEU A 134 7.34 33.31 0.01
CA LEU A 134 8.80 33.38 0.03
C LEU A 134 9.42 32.26 -0.84
N PRO A 135 10.61 32.46 -1.43
CA PRO A 135 11.15 31.59 -2.47
C PRO A 135 11.85 30.31 -1.94
N TYR A 136 11.25 29.59 -0.98
CA TYR A 136 11.88 28.40 -0.38
C TYR A 136 12.17 27.29 -1.40
N ASP A 137 11.25 27.01 -2.32
CA ASP A 137 11.43 26.01 -3.39
C ASP A 137 12.64 26.32 -4.29
N GLN A 138 12.92 27.60 -4.57
CA GLN A 138 14.04 28.02 -5.40
C GLN A 138 15.36 27.99 -4.63
N MET A 139 15.36 28.47 -3.39
CA MET A 139 16.54 28.48 -2.53
C MET A 139 17.03 27.05 -2.24
N ASN A 140 16.12 26.12 -1.98
CA ASN A 140 16.41 24.73 -1.67
C ASN A 140 17.06 23.95 -2.83
N LYS A 141 16.98 24.44 -4.07
CA LYS A 141 17.69 23.82 -5.20
C LYS A 141 19.20 23.90 -5.09
N PHE A 142 19.74 24.91 -4.41
CA PHE A 142 21.19 25.15 -4.29
C PHE A 142 21.69 25.29 -2.84
N CYS A 143 20.82 25.52 -1.86
CA CYS A 143 21.15 25.41 -0.44
C CYS A 143 21.11 23.95 0.03
N ARG A 144 22.12 23.16 -0.34
CA ARG A 144 22.18 21.71 -0.07
C ARG A 144 22.83 21.36 1.27
N GLY A 145 23.38 22.33 1.99
CA GLY A 145 23.90 22.15 3.35
C GLY A 145 22.79 21.92 4.40
N GLY A 146 21.58 22.41 4.12
CA GLY A 146 20.39 22.16 4.93
C GLY A 146 19.52 23.39 5.15
N LEU A 147 18.37 23.15 5.77
CA LEU A 147 17.47 24.18 6.26
C LEU A 147 17.85 24.58 7.68
N MET A 148 17.74 25.88 7.99
CA MET A 148 17.96 26.43 9.32
C MET A 148 16.69 27.14 9.83
N PRO A 149 15.69 26.41 10.35
CA PRO A 149 14.44 27.03 10.79
C PRO A 149 14.62 27.89 12.04
N MET A 150 14.09 29.10 11.99
CA MET A 150 14.07 30.05 13.11
C MET A 150 13.09 29.57 14.18
N SER A 151 13.53 28.74 15.11
CA SER A 151 12.73 28.16 16.18
C SER A 151 12.70 29.11 17.39
N TYR A 152 12.05 30.25 17.22
CA TYR A 152 12.14 31.38 18.17
C TYR A 152 10.97 31.44 19.15
N GLY A 153 11.22 31.91 20.37
CA GLY A 153 10.14 32.23 21.33
C GLY A 153 9.24 33.37 20.87
N SER A 154 9.77 34.30 20.08
CA SER A 154 9.09 35.51 19.61
C SER A 154 7.86 35.28 18.72
N PHE A 155 7.56 34.04 18.31
CA PHE A 155 6.27 33.71 17.69
C PHE A 155 5.09 33.81 18.66
N PHE A 156 5.37 33.88 19.96
CA PHE A 156 4.41 34.22 20.99
C PHE A 156 4.75 35.56 21.63
N SER A 157 3.74 36.42 21.80
CA SER A 157 3.90 37.70 22.49
C SER A 157 4.40 37.48 23.92
N PRO A 158 5.19 38.41 24.51
CA PRO A 158 5.50 38.42 25.94
C PRO A 158 4.27 38.37 26.86
N SER A 159 3.10 38.77 26.35
CA SER A 159 1.82 38.73 27.06
C SER A 159 0.96 37.50 26.74
N SER A 160 1.51 36.52 26.01
CA SER A 160 0.81 35.29 25.63
C SER A 160 0.37 34.51 26.87
N THR A 161 -0.87 34.05 26.87
CA THR A 161 -1.41 33.15 27.92
C THR A 161 -1.15 31.68 27.61
N VAL A 162 -0.52 31.36 26.47
CA VAL A 162 -0.20 29.98 26.08
C VAL A 162 0.94 29.46 26.97
N PRO A 163 0.82 28.30 27.62
CA PRO A 163 1.90 27.72 28.43
C PRO A 163 3.19 27.51 27.63
N HIS A 164 4.35 27.71 28.25
CA HIS A 164 5.65 27.60 27.58
C HIS A 164 5.89 26.24 26.92
N GLU A 165 5.38 25.15 27.51
CA GLU A 165 5.44 23.81 26.91
C GLU A 165 4.66 23.72 25.60
N GLU A 166 3.44 24.30 25.56
CA GLU A 166 2.64 24.34 24.34
C GLU A 166 3.25 25.27 23.27
N GLN A 167 3.94 26.32 23.69
CA GLN A 167 4.69 27.18 22.77
C GLN A 167 5.85 26.41 22.13
N ALA A 168 6.67 25.74 22.96
CA ALA A 168 7.81 24.96 22.51
C ALA A 168 7.39 23.79 21.61
N ALA A 169 6.34 23.03 21.99
CA ALA A 169 5.82 21.93 21.18
C ALA A 169 5.35 22.41 19.80
N ARG A 170 4.70 23.57 19.72
CA ARG A 170 4.20 24.13 18.46
C ARG A 170 5.34 24.57 17.55
N VAL A 171 6.32 25.28 18.10
CA VAL A 171 7.43 25.80 17.28
C VAL A 171 8.40 24.69 16.90
N ILE A 172 8.74 23.77 17.82
CA ILE A 172 9.71 22.69 17.58
C ILE A 172 9.06 21.50 16.88
N ASP A 173 8.07 20.87 17.51
CA ASP A 173 7.54 19.58 17.05
C ASP A 173 6.66 19.77 15.81
N GLU A 174 5.68 20.68 15.88
CA GLU A 174 4.70 20.85 14.79
C GLU A 174 5.29 21.63 13.60
N TRP A 175 5.95 22.77 13.87
CA TRP A 175 6.42 23.65 12.79
C TRP A 175 7.80 23.25 12.30
N THR A 176 8.83 23.27 13.15
CA THR A 176 10.21 23.02 12.71
C THR A 176 10.38 21.62 12.11
N TYR A 177 9.96 20.56 12.81
CA TYR A 177 10.09 19.18 12.30
C TYR A 177 8.85 18.69 11.52
N GLY A 178 7.64 18.92 12.02
CA GLY A 178 6.41 18.42 11.38
C GLY A 178 6.17 18.99 9.98
N HIS A 179 6.36 20.30 9.76
CA HIS A 179 6.27 20.84 8.40
C HIS A 179 7.44 20.38 7.53
N HIS A 180 8.63 20.19 8.10
CA HIS A 180 9.81 19.74 7.33
C HIS A 180 9.57 18.38 6.65
N GLU A 181 9.00 17.40 7.35
CA GLU A 181 8.63 16.10 6.78
C GLU A 181 7.68 16.23 5.58
N TYR A 182 6.63 17.05 5.72
CA TYR A 182 5.67 17.31 4.64
C TYR A 182 6.36 17.93 3.40
N TRP A 183 7.28 18.87 3.60
CA TRP A 183 7.94 19.58 2.49
C TRP A 183 9.07 18.78 1.85
N ALA A 184 9.73 17.89 2.58
CA ALA A 184 10.74 16.98 2.03
C ALA A 184 10.17 16.09 0.91
N GLY A 185 8.97 15.54 1.10
CA GLY A 185 8.26 14.78 0.06
C GLY A 185 7.98 15.60 -1.20
N ARG A 186 7.68 16.90 -1.05
CA ARG A 186 7.45 17.80 -2.18
C ARG A 186 8.73 18.20 -2.92
N TRP A 187 9.85 18.36 -2.22
CA TRP A 187 11.11 18.73 -2.84
C TRP A 187 11.81 17.56 -3.52
N GLY A 188 11.35 16.32 -3.29
CA GLY A 188 12.00 15.12 -3.82
C GLY A 188 13.39 14.88 -3.23
N TYR A 189 13.70 15.53 -2.11
CA TYR A 189 14.90 15.34 -1.31
C TYR A 189 14.62 15.83 0.12
N THR A 190 15.30 15.23 1.11
CA THR A 190 15.15 15.60 2.52
C THR A 190 16.36 16.45 2.95
N PRO A 191 16.30 17.80 2.89
CA PRO A 191 17.39 18.64 3.36
C PRO A 191 17.66 18.39 4.86
N PRO A 192 18.93 18.29 5.29
CA PRO A 192 19.27 18.27 6.72
C PRO A 192 18.67 19.48 7.43
N ILE A 193 18.18 19.29 8.65
CA ILE A 193 17.55 20.35 9.45
C ILE A 193 18.48 20.78 10.59
N HIS A 194 18.68 22.10 10.73
CA HIS A 194 19.63 22.72 11.66
C HIS A 194 18.96 23.85 12.45
N PRO A 195 18.16 23.54 13.48
CA PRO A 195 17.32 24.54 14.17
C PRO A 195 18.11 25.70 14.80
N ILE A 196 17.53 26.90 14.75
CA ILE A 196 18.06 28.10 15.40
C ILE A 196 17.14 28.47 16.58
N LEU A 197 17.63 28.42 17.82
CA LEU A 197 16.89 28.85 19.00
C LEU A 197 17.12 30.34 19.30
N ALA A 198 16.09 31.03 19.77
CA ALA A 198 16.19 32.39 20.28
C ALA A 198 15.53 32.49 21.67
N PRO A 199 16.32 32.66 22.77
CA PRO A 199 15.81 32.59 24.13
C PRO A 199 15.12 33.90 24.59
N TYR A 200 14.17 34.40 23.80
CA TYR A 200 13.42 35.63 24.07
C TYR A 200 12.06 35.67 23.33
N HIS A 201 11.17 36.55 23.79
CA HIS A 201 9.77 36.65 23.31
C HIS A 201 9.45 37.92 22.50
N ASP A 202 10.39 38.85 22.34
CA ASP A 202 10.18 40.07 21.55
C ASP A 202 11.26 40.28 20.49
N GLU A 203 10.97 41.09 19.46
CA GLU A 203 11.88 41.35 18.34
C GLU A 203 13.21 42.02 18.74
N TYR A 204 13.33 42.53 19.97
CA TYR A 204 14.52 43.23 20.49
C TYR A 204 15.26 42.42 21.57
N GLY A 205 14.77 41.23 21.94
CA GLY A 205 15.34 40.38 23.00
C GLY A 205 15.40 41.03 24.38
N ARG A 206 14.40 41.86 24.72
CA ARG A 206 14.26 42.53 26.03
C ARG A 206 13.61 41.61 27.07
N VAL A 207 12.68 40.77 26.66
CA VAL A 207 11.97 39.75 27.44
C VAL A 207 12.63 38.42 27.15
N ARG A 208 13.60 38.07 28.00
CA ARG A 208 14.41 36.86 27.86
C ARG A 208 13.77 35.71 28.63
N MET A 209 13.93 34.50 28.10
CA MET A 209 13.49 33.27 28.78
C MET A 209 14.29 33.05 30.07
N SER A 210 13.63 32.48 31.08
CA SER A 210 14.32 31.97 32.26
C SER A 210 15.05 30.65 31.93
N PRO A 211 16.02 30.20 32.75
CA PRO A 211 16.63 28.89 32.57
C PRO A 211 15.62 27.73 32.55
N GLU A 212 14.61 27.79 33.41
CA GLU A 212 13.56 26.77 33.52
C GLU A 212 12.72 26.72 32.25
N GLU A 213 12.33 27.88 31.73
CA GLU A 213 11.60 27.97 30.47
C GLU A 213 12.46 27.47 29.30
N PHE A 214 13.69 27.96 29.17
CA PHE A 214 14.55 27.59 28.05
C PHE A 214 14.91 26.11 28.06
N GLN A 215 14.97 25.48 29.24
CA GLN A 215 15.16 24.04 29.35
C GLN A 215 14.02 23.25 28.69
N ILE A 216 12.77 23.73 28.74
CA ILE A 216 11.63 23.10 28.04
C ILE A 216 11.89 23.04 26.52
N TRP A 217 12.42 24.11 25.95
CA TRP A 217 12.77 24.18 24.52
C TRP A 217 13.93 23.24 24.18
N LEU A 218 14.94 23.15 25.04
CA LEU A 218 16.05 22.21 24.89
C LEU A 218 15.56 20.76 24.98
N ASP A 219 14.71 20.42 25.94
CA ASP A 219 14.21 19.05 26.13
C ASP A 219 13.38 18.59 24.93
N ARG A 220 12.51 19.47 24.41
CA ARG A 220 11.74 19.21 23.19
C ARG A 220 12.66 19.00 21.99
N LEU A 221 13.64 19.87 21.80
CA LEU A 221 14.60 19.72 20.71
C LEU A 221 15.47 18.47 20.84
N GLN A 222 15.81 18.06 22.07
CA GLN A 222 16.61 16.87 22.36
C GLN A 222 15.91 15.59 21.88
N ALA A 223 14.58 15.55 21.91
CA ALA A 223 13.77 14.43 21.42
C ALA A 223 13.95 14.18 19.91
N HIS A 224 14.37 15.20 19.14
CA HIS A 224 14.64 15.09 17.70
C HIS A 224 16.11 14.83 17.36
N ALA A 225 16.98 14.71 18.37
CA ALA A 225 18.40 14.36 18.22
C ALA A 225 19.15 15.10 17.08
N PRO A 226 19.11 16.45 17.00
CA PRO A 226 19.73 17.18 15.90
C PRO A 226 21.25 16.97 15.87
N SER A 227 21.83 16.89 14.66
CA SER A 227 23.29 16.86 14.49
C SER A 227 23.91 18.25 14.71
N PHE A 228 23.13 19.32 14.50
CA PHE A 228 23.54 20.70 14.73
C PHE A 228 22.40 21.56 15.31
N LEU A 229 22.74 22.42 16.27
CA LEU A 229 21.86 23.43 16.88
C LEU A 229 22.59 24.78 16.90
N SER A 230 21.91 25.88 16.66
CA SER A 230 22.49 27.21 16.89
C SER A 230 21.60 28.15 17.71
N VAL A 231 22.18 29.19 18.30
CA VAL A 231 21.47 30.17 19.14
C VAL A 231 21.63 31.59 18.61
N PHE A 232 20.52 32.31 18.47
CA PHE A 232 20.42 33.68 18.00
C PHE A 232 19.96 34.60 19.15
N THR A 233 20.67 35.65 19.57
CA THR A 233 22.05 36.08 19.24
C THR A 233 22.91 36.22 20.50
N ALA A 234 24.23 36.32 20.32
CA ALA A 234 25.17 36.55 21.41
C ALA A 234 24.82 37.77 22.30
N ALA A 235 24.16 38.81 21.79
CA ALA A 235 23.75 39.98 22.57
C ALA A 235 22.74 39.67 23.68
N VAL A 236 21.92 38.64 23.48
CA VAL A 236 20.73 38.36 24.30
C VAL A 236 20.81 37.03 25.04
N VAL A 237 21.78 36.16 24.72
CA VAL A 237 22.09 34.96 25.51
C VAL A 237 22.54 35.36 26.92
N ASN A 238 21.78 34.92 27.92
CA ASN A 238 22.10 35.07 29.33
C ASN A 238 23.11 33.99 29.77
N GLU A 239 24.01 34.34 30.69
CA GLU A 239 25.02 33.39 31.17
C GLU A 239 24.44 32.18 31.92
N ASN A 240 23.25 32.33 32.52
CA ASN A 240 22.55 31.27 33.22
C ASN A 240 21.95 30.20 32.29
N LEU A 241 21.90 30.43 30.97
CA LEU A 241 21.47 29.43 29.97
C LEU A 241 22.63 28.55 29.48
N LEU A 242 23.88 28.99 29.70
CA LEU A 242 25.08 28.29 29.21
C LEU A 242 25.21 26.85 29.74
N PRO A 243 24.88 26.54 31.01
CA PRO A 243 24.94 25.16 31.49
C PRO A 243 24.04 24.20 30.70
N GLY A 244 22.78 24.58 30.46
CA GLY A 244 21.83 23.78 29.69
C GLY A 244 22.26 23.61 28.23
N LEU A 245 22.74 24.70 27.60
CA LEU A 245 23.30 24.63 26.26
C LEU A 245 24.54 23.74 26.19
N LYS A 246 25.39 23.75 27.21
CA LYS A 246 26.59 22.90 27.27
C LYS A 246 26.21 21.43 27.43
N SER A 247 25.24 21.10 28.28
CA SER A 247 24.82 19.73 28.56
C SER A 247 23.99 19.09 27.44
N PHE A 248 23.36 19.89 26.57
CA PHE A 248 22.59 19.39 25.42
C PHE A 248 23.41 18.42 24.55
N GLN A 249 22.86 17.24 24.25
CA GLN A 249 23.52 16.20 23.46
C GLN A 249 23.05 16.24 22.00
N LEU A 250 24.00 16.29 21.07
CA LEU A 250 23.69 16.20 19.64
C LEU A 250 23.56 14.73 19.22
N GLY A 251 22.80 14.45 18.16
CA GLY A 251 22.70 13.10 17.57
C GLY A 251 24.04 12.62 17.01
N VAL A 252 24.39 11.34 17.22
CA VAL A 252 25.65 10.74 16.76
C VAL A 252 25.61 10.55 15.24
N THR A 253 26.60 11.08 14.53
CA THR A 253 26.85 10.77 13.11
C THR A 253 28.14 9.97 13.00
N THR A 254 28.06 8.73 12.51
CA THR A 254 29.24 7.97 12.08
C THR A 254 29.70 8.55 10.74
N PRO A 255 30.95 8.99 10.58
CA PRO A 255 31.39 9.63 9.34
C PRO A 255 31.80 8.59 8.29
N GLU A 256 31.12 8.56 7.15
CA GLU A 256 31.57 7.84 5.96
C GLU A 256 32.65 8.62 5.18
N THR A 257 33.61 7.87 4.62
CA THR A 257 34.87 8.29 3.97
C THR A 257 34.63 8.66 2.48
N PRO A 258 35.47 9.49 1.80
CA PRO A 258 35.17 10.01 0.45
C PRO A 258 35.30 8.92 -0.63
N VAL A 259 34.23 8.72 -1.42
CA VAL A 259 34.21 7.72 -2.51
C VAL A 259 34.75 8.32 -3.81
N LEU A 260 35.56 7.53 -4.52
CA LEU A 260 36.03 7.74 -5.89
C LEU A 260 34.85 7.94 -6.85
N GLY A 261 34.96 8.85 -7.82
CA GLY A 261 33.88 9.13 -8.79
C GLY A 261 33.51 7.93 -9.67
N LEU A 262 32.25 7.91 -10.13
CA LEU A 262 31.67 6.83 -10.96
C LEU A 262 32.55 6.44 -12.15
N GLU A 263 32.61 5.14 -12.40
CA GLU A 263 33.18 4.59 -13.64
C GLU A 263 32.19 4.78 -14.80
N VAL A 264 32.73 5.11 -15.97
CA VAL A 264 31.98 5.26 -17.23
C VAL A 264 32.70 4.49 -18.32
N GLU A 265 31.96 3.89 -19.25
CA GLU A 265 32.52 3.08 -20.33
C GLU A 265 32.22 3.71 -21.68
N VAL A 266 33.19 3.62 -22.60
CA VAL A 266 33.13 4.22 -23.94
C VAL A 266 32.30 3.36 -24.88
N ASP A 267 31.18 3.89 -25.35
CA ASP A 267 30.28 3.29 -26.34
C ASP A 267 30.25 4.11 -27.64
N VAL A 268 31.16 3.78 -28.56
CA VAL A 268 31.25 4.35 -29.92
C VAL A 268 30.94 3.31 -31.00
N SER A 269 30.42 3.71 -32.16
CA SER A 269 30.06 2.76 -33.23
C SER A 269 31.28 1.97 -33.77
N PRO A 270 31.08 0.75 -34.31
CA PRO A 270 32.16 -0.10 -34.83
C PRO A 270 33.03 0.56 -35.91
N ASP A 271 32.45 1.51 -36.66
CA ASP A 271 33.13 2.25 -37.73
C ASP A 271 34.08 3.34 -37.22
N SER A 272 33.85 3.85 -35.99
CA SER A 272 34.63 4.93 -35.39
C SER A 272 35.83 4.40 -34.58
N GLN A 273 35.74 3.18 -34.03
CA GLN A 273 36.72 2.43 -33.23
C GLN A 273 37.33 3.13 -31.98
N HIS A 274 37.21 4.45 -31.84
CA HIS A 274 37.79 5.23 -30.74
C HIS A 274 37.01 6.52 -30.45
N LEU A 275 37.12 7.00 -29.22
CA LEU A 275 36.64 8.28 -28.75
C LEU A 275 37.82 9.25 -28.54
N ASN A 276 37.67 10.50 -28.98
CA ASN A 276 38.72 11.52 -28.83
C ASN A 276 38.66 12.16 -27.43
N VAL A 277 39.82 12.25 -26.77
CA VAL A 277 40.02 12.97 -25.51
C VAL A 277 40.53 14.37 -25.84
N ARG A 278 40.01 15.40 -25.16
CA ARG A 278 40.26 16.81 -25.46
C ARG A 278 40.64 17.60 -24.21
N SER A 279 41.33 18.72 -24.40
CA SER A 279 41.72 19.63 -23.30
C SER A 279 40.59 20.54 -22.85
N THR A 280 39.55 20.72 -23.66
CA THR A 280 38.35 21.50 -23.36
C THR A 280 37.10 20.73 -23.80
N PRO A 281 35.91 21.01 -23.24
CA PRO A 281 34.65 20.36 -23.61
C PRO A 281 34.11 20.89 -24.95
N SER A 282 34.92 20.84 -26.01
CA SER A 282 34.51 21.24 -27.35
C SER A 282 35.37 20.59 -28.44
N THR A 283 34.87 20.59 -29.67
CA THR A 283 35.62 20.12 -30.84
C THR A 283 36.52 21.21 -31.46
N ALA A 284 36.57 22.42 -30.89
CA ALA A 284 37.26 23.57 -31.47
C ALA A 284 38.79 23.46 -31.47
N LEU A 285 39.36 22.67 -30.54
CA LEU A 285 40.80 22.39 -30.47
C LEU A 285 41.09 20.93 -30.86
N PRO A 286 42.28 20.61 -31.42
CA PRO A 286 42.67 19.24 -31.74
C PRO A 286 42.58 18.30 -30.52
N ALA A 287 42.31 17.02 -30.77
CA ALA A 287 42.30 16.00 -29.73
C ALA A 287 43.70 15.84 -29.11
N ILE A 288 43.74 15.66 -27.78
CA ILE A 288 44.97 15.44 -27.01
C ILE A 288 45.25 13.95 -26.75
N GLY A 289 44.27 13.09 -27.02
CA GLY A 289 44.38 11.65 -26.86
C GLY A 289 43.21 10.91 -27.51
N ARG A 290 43.25 9.58 -27.50
CA ARG A 290 42.20 8.70 -28.01
C ARG A 290 42.03 7.50 -27.08
N VAL A 291 40.80 7.10 -26.84
CA VAL A 291 40.45 5.90 -26.07
C VAL A 291 39.64 4.93 -26.92
N PRO A 292 39.89 3.62 -26.88
CA PRO A 292 39.16 2.64 -27.68
C PRO A 292 37.72 2.45 -27.19
N HIS A 293 36.85 1.89 -28.04
CA HIS A 293 35.54 1.36 -27.63
C HIS A 293 35.70 0.35 -26.48
N GLY A 294 34.79 0.38 -25.50
CA GLY A 294 34.82 -0.47 -24.29
C GLY A 294 35.86 -0.05 -23.24
N ALA A 295 36.57 1.06 -23.43
CA ALA A 295 37.49 1.57 -22.40
C ALA A 295 36.72 2.10 -21.19
N VAL A 296 37.15 1.68 -19.99
CA VAL A 296 36.62 2.20 -18.72
C VAL A 296 37.42 3.43 -18.29
N LEU A 297 36.70 4.49 -17.96
CA LEU A 297 37.24 5.78 -17.54
C LEU A 297 36.65 6.14 -16.17
N HIS A 298 37.40 6.85 -15.34
CA HIS A 298 36.86 7.33 -14.06
C HIS A 298 36.38 8.77 -14.21
N SER A 299 35.13 9.03 -13.86
CA SER A 299 34.65 10.40 -13.81
C SER A 299 35.40 11.18 -12.72
N LEU A 300 35.86 12.37 -13.10
CA LEU A 300 36.42 13.34 -12.17
C LEU A 300 35.38 14.36 -11.70
N GLU A 301 34.14 14.19 -12.17
CA GLU A 301 32.99 14.96 -11.73
C GLU A 301 32.21 14.19 -10.65
N SER A 302 31.31 14.87 -9.94
CA SER A 302 30.46 14.19 -8.96
C SER A 302 29.57 13.14 -9.61
N ASP A 303 29.19 12.11 -8.87
CA ASP A 303 28.27 11.06 -9.32
C ASP A 303 27.01 11.65 -9.95
N ALA A 304 26.40 12.66 -9.30
CA ALA A 304 25.22 13.34 -9.81
C ALA A 304 25.46 14.12 -11.12
N SER A 305 26.66 14.71 -11.31
CA SER A 305 27.02 15.38 -12.57
C SER A 305 27.24 14.35 -13.68
N THR A 306 27.95 13.29 -13.34
CA THR A 306 28.28 12.18 -14.23
C THR A 306 27.02 11.52 -14.75
N ARG A 307 26.09 11.13 -13.86
CA ARG A 307 24.82 10.49 -14.25
C ARG A 307 23.93 11.37 -15.13
N ARG A 308 24.05 12.69 -15.01
CA ARG A 308 23.29 13.64 -15.84
C ARG A 308 23.84 13.76 -17.25
N LYS A 309 25.17 13.73 -17.41
CA LYS A 309 25.84 14.03 -18.67
C LYS A 309 26.04 12.81 -19.55
N VAL A 310 26.27 11.66 -18.94
CA VAL A 310 26.52 10.40 -19.63
C VAL A 310 25.31 10.04 -20.52
N GLY A 311 25.58 9.69 -21.78
CA GLY A 311 24.57 9.41 -22.81
C GLY A 311 23.88 10.65 -23.43
N GLN A 312 24.18 11.88 -22.98
CA GLN A 312 23.50 13.09 -23.47
C GLN A 312 24.24 13.78 -24.61
N ASP A 313 23.56 13.95 -25.75
CA ASP A 313 24.11 14.62 -26.94
C ASP A 313 24.54 16.05 -26.64
N GLY A 314 25.74 16.41 -27.09
CA GLY A 314 26.34 17.73 -26.84
C GLY A 314 27.00 17.93 -25.46
N GLU A 315 26.82 17.02 -24.50
CA GLU A 315 27.46 17.09 -23.19
C GLU A 315 28.89 16.54 -23.17
N TRP A 316 29.73 17.07 -22.28
CA TRP A 316 31.12 16.64 -22.13
C TRP A 316 31.42 16.27 -20.69
N LEU A 317 32.12 15.16 -20.52
CA LEU A 317 32.49 14.62 -19.22
C LEU A 317 34.00 14.72 -19.01
N MET A 318 34.42 15.29 -17.89
CA MET A 318 35.81 15.27 -17.48
C MET A 318 36.15 13.92 -16.85
N VAL A 319 37.14 13.23 -17.41
CA VAL A 319 37.49 11.86 -17.04
C VAL A 319 39.00 11.71 -16.79
N ARG A 320 39.35 10.71 -16.00
CA ARG A 320 40.70 10.16 -15.89
C ARG A 320 40.80 8.89 -16.73
N LEU A 321 41.84 8.85 -17.56
CA LEU A 321 42.17 7.75 -18.45
C LEU A 321 42.89 6.62 -17.67
N PRO A 322 42.94 5.38 -18.20
CA PRO A 322 43.62 4.25 -17.55
C PRO A 322 45.12 4.45 -17.31
N ASP A 323 45.79 5.27 -18.14
CA ASP A 323 47.21 5.61 -18.01
C ASP A 323 47.48 6.75 -17.00
N GLY A 324 46.44 7.27 -16.34
CA GLY A 324 46.51 8.36 -15.38
C GLY A 324 46.36 9.76 -15.98
N GLY A 325 46.30 9.88 -17.31
CA GLY A 325 45.99 11.14 -18.01
C GLY A 325 44.57 11.65 -17.71
N GLN A 326 44.30 12.93 -17.96
CA GLN A 326 42.98 13.54 -17.75
C GLN A 326 42.55 14.35 -18.97
N GLY A 327 41.25 14.40 -19.24
CA GLY A 327 40.69 15.22 -20.31
C GLY A 327 39.19 15.09 -20.45
N TYR A 328 38.62 15.87 -21.35
CA TYR A 328 37.20 15.84 -21.69
C TYR A 328 36.93 14.86 -22.81
N VAL A 329 35.87 14.07 -22.65
CA VAL A 329 35.31 13.21 -23.68
C VAL A 329 33.86 13.58 -23.92
N ALA A 330 33.37 13.34 -25.13
CA ALA A 330 31.97 13.54 -25.46
C ALA A 330 31.11 12.53 -24.69
N ALA A 331 30.22 13.03 -23.83
CA ALA A 331 29.49 12.24 -22.86
C ALA A 331 28.39 11.38 -23.51
N TRP A 332 27.93 11.73 -24.72
CA TRP A 332 26.99 10.94 -25.51
C TRP A 332 27.56 9.65 -26.11
N TYR A 333 28.86 9.45 -26.03
CA TYR A 333 29.52 8.19 -26.34
C TYR A 333 29.94 7.43 -25.08
N LEU A 334 29.29 7.72 -23.95
CA LEU A 334 29.53 7.04 -22.68
C LEU A 334 28.22 6.46 -22.15
N HIS A 335 28.33 5.36 -21.42
CA HIS A 335 27.31 4.90 -20.47
C HIS A 335 27.91 4.77 -19.07
N LEU A 336 27.05 4.86 -18.05
CA LEU A 336 27.45 4.71 -16.67
C LEU A 336 27.79 3.24 -16.44
N ARG A 337 28.94 2.98 -15.84
CA ARG A 337 29.23 1.66 -15.32
C ARG A 337 28.64 1.60 -13.92
N GLU A 338 27.48 0.96 -13.78
CA GLU A 338 26.85 0.80 -12.48
C GLU A 338 27.69 -0.14 -11.61
N THR A 339 28.31 0.40 -10.55
CA THR A 339 28.65 -0.43 -9.38
C THR A 339 27.38 -0.56 -8.56
N VAL A 340 26.59 -1.58 -8.89
CA VAL A 340 25.48 -2.02 -8.07
C VAL A 340 26.10 -2.60 -6.79
N GLU A 341 25.62 -2.24 -5.59
CA GLU A 341 25.66 -3.21 -4.49
C GLU A 341 24.68 -4.33 -4.89
N VAL A 342 25.14 -5.18 -5.81
CA VAL A 342 24.41 -6.39 -6.21
C VAL A 342 24.51 -7.32 -5.02
N GLY A 343 23.40 -7.91 -4.59
CA GLY A 343 23.51 -8.92 -3.55
C GLY A 343 22.20 -9.38 -2.94
N LEU A 344 21.08 -8.68 -3.16
CA LEU A 344 19.81 -9.25 -2.77
C LEU A 344 19.48 -10.44 -3.68
N GLN A 345 19.28 -11.57 -3.03
CA GLN A 345 18.81 -12.78 -3.68
C GLN A 345 17.28 -12.77 -3.68
N VAL A 346 16.71 -12.93 -4.86
CA VAL A 346 15.27 -13.08 -5.06
C VAL A 346 15.01 -14.49 -5.58
N GLU A 347 13.99 -15.14 -5.06
CA GLU A 347 13.55 -16.45 -5.51
C GLU A 347 12.38 -16.30 -6.48
N VAL A 348 12.36 -17.12 -7.53
CA VAL A 348 11.21 -17.27 -8.41
C VAL A 348 10.04 -17.93 -7.66
N VAL A 349 8.89 -17.28 -7.69
CA VAL A 349 7.61 -17.75 -7.13
C VAL A 349 6.56 -17.84 -8.24
N SER A 350 6.60 -18.95 -8.97
CA SER A 350 5.66 -19.30 -10.03
C SER A 350 5.14 -20.75 -9.87
N PRO A 351 4.50 -21.10 -8.73
CA PRO A 351 4.13 -22.49 -8.44
C PRO A 351 3.06 -23.07 -9.38
N THR A 352 2.26 -22.21 -10.05
CA THR A 352 1.19 -22.64 -10.96
C THR A 352 1.71 -22.95 -12.35
N VAL A 353 2.58 -22.09 -12.88
CA VAL A 353 3.16 -22.24 -14.23
C VAL A 353 4.42 -23.12 -14.18
N GLY A 354 5.08 -23.19 -13.02
CA GLY A 354 6.30 -23.93 -12.77
C GLY A 354 7.58 -23.19 -13.18
N TYR A 355 7.44 -22.02 -13.81
CA TYR A 355 8.55 -21.23 -14.31
C TYR A 355 8.20 -19.74 -14.43
N LEU A 356 9.24 -18.91 -14.51
CA LEU A 356 9.22 -17.50 -14.83
C LEU A 356 9.99 -17.24 -16.12
N VAL A 357 9.50 -16.31 -16.92
CA VAL A 357 10.15 -15.90 -18.18
C VAL A 357 10.95 -14.61 -17.93
N VAL A 358 12.21 -14.60 -18.37
CA VAL A 358 13.08 -13.43 -18.31
C VAL A 358 13.13 -12.77 -19.69
N HIS A 359 12.88 -11.47 -19.73
CA HIS A 359 12.76 -10.66 -20.95
C HIS A 359 13.96 -9.71 -21.14
N PRO A 360 14.27 -9.29 -22.38
CA PRO A 360 15.40 -8.38 -22.63
C PRO A 360 15.11 -6.94 -22.18
N THR A 361 13.83 -6.60 -22.03
CA THR A 361 13.31 -5.31 -21.56
C THR A 361 12.21 -5.57 -20.53
N PRO A 362 11.83 -4.59 -19.68
CA PRO A 362 10.72 -4.72 -18.73
C PRO A 362 9.34 -4.67 -19.43
N SER A 363 9.15 -5.58 -20.40
CA SER A 363 7.94 -5.75 -21.21
C SER A 363 7.92 -7.17 -21.80
N THR A 364 6.72 -7.66 -22.07
CA THR A 364 6.48 -8.93 -22.77
C THR A 364 6.45 -8.79 -24.30
N ASP A 365 6.65 -7.58 -24.84
CA ASP A 365 6.59 -7.30 -26.29
C ASP A 365 7.70 -7.97 -27.09
N GLN A 366 8.84 -8.26 -26.45
CA GLN A 366 9.98 -8.91 -27.08
C GLN A 366 10.08 -10.38 -26.69
N PRO A 367 10.65 -11.23 -27.59
CA PRO A 367 10.91 -12.63 -27.28
C PRO A 367 11.72 -12.79 -25.99
N ALA A 368 11.42 -13.85 -25.25
CA ALA A 368 12.10 -14.20 -24.01
C ALA A 368 13.61 -14.42 -24.22
N VAL A 369 14.41 -14.02 -23.23
CA VAL A 369 15.85 -14.33 -23.15
C VAL A 369 16.06 -15.75 -22.66
N THR A 370 15.37 -16.11 -21.57
CA THR A 370 15.43 -17.44 -20.97
C THR A 370 14.18 -17.72 -20.12
N GLN A 371 14.07 -18.96 -19.67
CA GLN A 371 13.07 -19.44 -18.74
C GLN A 371 13.78 -19.97 -17.48
N VAL A 372 13.24 -19.63 -16.31
CA VAL A 372 13.78 -20.03 -15.02
C VAL A 372 12.70 -20.78 -14.24
N ASP A 373 13.03 -21.95 -13.71
CA ASP A 373 12.09 -22.77 -12.94
C ASP A 373 11.70 -22.11 -11.60
N ASP A 374 10.52 -22.47 -11.09
CA ASP A 374 10.05 -22.09 -9.75
C ASP A 374 11.05 -22.47 -8.65
N GLY A 375 11.26 -21.58 -7.68
CA GLY A 375 12.18 -21.78 -6.56
C GLY A 375 13.66 -21.52 -6.86
N VAL A 376 14.01 -21.23 -8.11
CA VAL A 376 15.38 -20.82 -8.44
C VAL A 376 15.66 -19.43 -7.86
N VAL A 377 16.83 -19.29 -7.25
CA VAL A 377 17.34 -18.02 -6.74
C VAL A 377 18.06 -17.27 -7.85
N LEU A 378 17.67 -16.02 -8.02
CA LEU A 378 18.24 -15.04 -8.93
C LEU A 378 18.98 -13.97 -8.14
N GLU A 379 20.01 -13.42 -8.76
CA GLU A 379 20.70 -12.24 -8.27
C GLU A 379 19.96 -11.00 -8.79
N ALA A 380 19.44 -10.16 -7.90
CA ALA A 380 18.81 -8.90 -8.29
C ALA A 380 19.90 -7.86 -8.62
N LEU A 381 19.84 -7.29 -9.83
CA LEU A 381 20.83 -6.36 -10.37
C LEU A 381 20.48 -4.88 -10.12
N GLU A 382 19.61 -4.63 -9.15
CA GLU A 382 19.12 -3.29 -8.79
C GLU A 382 19.47 -2.97 -7.32
N PRO A 383 19.45 -1.68 -6.92
CA PRO A 383 19.66 -1.30 -5.52
C PRO A 383 18.70 -2.01 -4.56
N ALA A 384 19.19 -2.44 -3.40
CA ALA A 384 18.41 -3.21 -2.42
C ALA A 384 17.04 -2.59 -2.09
N ALA A 385 16.97 -1.28 -1.88
CA ALA A 385 15.71 -0.58 -1.61
C ALA A 385 14.71 -0.63 -2.78
N ASP A 386 15.20 -0.62 -4.02
CA ASP A 386 14.35 -0.75 -5.22
C ASP A 386 13.85 -2.18 -5.37
N VAL A 387 14.70 -3.17 -5.08
CA VAL A 387 14.32 -4.59 -5.04
C VAL A 387 13.22 -4.80 -4.00
N GLU A 388 13.43 -4.35 -2.76
CA GLU A 388 12.46 -4.45 -1.66
C GLU A 388 11.12 -3.78 -1.99
N ALA A 389 11.14 -2.63 -2.69
CA ALA A 389 9.92 -1.92 -3.07
C ALA A 389 9.15 -2.57 -4.24
N LYS A 390 9.82 -3.36 -5.07
CA LYS A 390 9.23 -3.97 -6.29
C LYS A 390 8.82 -5.42 -6.10
N VAL A 391 9.58 -6.20 -5.33
CA VAL A 391 9.33 -7.64 -5.11
C VAL A 391 7.88 -7.87 -4.66
N GLY A 392 7.17 -8.78 -5.33
CA GLY A 392 5.77 -9.09 -5.07
C GLY A 392 4.74 -8.06 -5.57
N VAL A 393 5.17 -6.97 -6.24
CA VAL A 393 4.28 -5.90 -6.72
C VAL A 393 3.93 -6.10 -8.20
N ALA A 394 2.64 -6.17 -8.49
CA ALA A 394 2.11 -6.33 -9.85
C ALA A 394 2.53 -5.19 -10.80
N GLY A 395 3.03 -5.57 -11.98
CA GLY A 395 3.38 -4.64 -13.06
C GLY A 395 4.74 -3.96 -12.86
N GLN A 396 5.45 -4.24 -11.77
CA GLN A 396 6.84 -3.85 -11.60
C GLN A 396 7.75 -4.90 -12.21
N TRP A 397 8.94 -4.48 -12.62
CA TRP A 397 9.96 -5.36 -13.20
C TRP A 397 11.28 -5.20 -12.46
N LEU A 398 11.98 -6.32 -12.29
CA LEU A 398 13.29 -6.37 -11.70
C LEU A 398 14.32 -6.87 -12.70
N ARG A 399 15.41 -6.13 -12.84
CA ARG A 399 16.59 -6.62 -13.54
C ARG A 399 17.25 -7.70 -12.69
N VAL A 400 17.45 -8.87 -13.28
CA VAL A 400 17.92 -10.07 -12.60
C VAL A 400 19.01 -10.77 -13.40
N LYS A 401 19.81 -11.55 -12.70
CA LYS A 401 20.78 -12.48 -13.28
C LYS A 401 20.51 -13.89 -12.79
N THR A 402 20.41 -14.82 -13.73
CA THR A 402 20.17 -16.23 -13.46
C THR A 402 21.45 -16.94 -13.01
N PRO A 403 21.36 -18.13 -12.38
CA PRO A 403 22.53 -18.90 -11.96
C PRO A 403 23.51 -19.27 -13.09
N ASP A 404 23.01 -19.42 -14.33
CA ASP A 404 23.80 -19.65 -15.55
C ASP A 404 24.37 -18.37 -16.16
N GLY A 405 24.16 -17.21 -15.53
CA GLY A 405 24.76 -15.93 -15.88
C GLY A 405 24.00 -15.12 -16.92
N VAL A 406 22.76 -15.47 -17.24
CA VAL A 406 21.90 -14.74 -18.17
C VAL A 406 21.27 -13.56 -17.44
N GLU A 407 21.42 -12.35 -18.00
CA GLU A 407 20.77 -11.14 -17.48
C GLU A 407 19.50 -10.80 -18.27
N GLY A 408 18.52 -10.25 -17.57
CA GLY A 408 17.32 -9.68 -18.18
C GLY A 408 16.36 -9.12 -17.13
N TYR A 409 15.10 -8.96 -17.50
CA TYR A 409 14.05 -8.41 -16.65
C TYR A 409 13.01 -9.49 -16.34
N ALA A 410 12.68 -9.64 -15.06
CA ALA A 410 11.65 -10.54 -14.57
C ALA A 410 10.49 -9.73 -13.96
N PRO A 411 9.22 -10.15 -14.13
CA PRO A 411 8.08 -9.53 -13.48
C PRO A 411 8.21 -9.69 -11.95
N ALA A 412 8.16 -8.57 -11.24
CA ALA A 412 8.48 -8.54 -9.82
C ALA A 412 7.38 -9.20 -8.96
N GLU A 413 6.13 -9.27 -9.44
CA GLU A 413 5.05 -10.02 -8.78
C GLU A 413 5.30 -11.51 -8.59
N LEU A 414 6.22 -12.10 -9.37
CA LEU A 414 6.60 -13.51 -9.32
C LEU A 414 7.95 -13.72 -8.62
N LEU A 415 8.43 -12.73 -7.88
CA LEU A 415 9.68 -12.78 -7.13
C LEU A 415 9.40 -12.58 -5.64
N ALA A 416 10.20 -13.23 -4.79
CA ALA A 416 10.22 -13.04 -3.34
C ALA A 416 11.66 -12.93 -2.83
N LEU A 417 11.91 -12.15 -1.78
CA LEU A 417 13.22 -12.13 -1.13
C LEU A 417 13.48 -13.46 -0.41
N VAL A 418 14.71 -13.98 -0.51
CA VAL A 418 15.08 -15.30 0.02
C VAL A 418 15.00 -15.37 1.56
N ASP A 419 15.31 -14.27 2.26
CA ASP A 419 15.47 -14.24 3.73
C ASP A 419 14.33 -13.52 4.49
N THR A 420 13.17 -13.30 3.86
CA THR A 420 12.06 -12.63 4.54
C THR A 420 11.28 -13.60 5.45
N PRO A 421 10.98 -13.22 6.71
CA PRO A 421 10.13 -14.03 7.58
C PRO A 421 8.76 -14.27 6.94
N PHE A 422 8.34 -15.54 6.87
CA PHE A 422 6.99 -15.86 6.42
C PHE A 422 6.00 -15.71 7.57
N THR A 423 4.76 -15.34 7.24
CA THR A 423 3.66 -15.25 8.21
C THR A 423 2.67 -16.42 8.08
N HIS A 424 2.66 -17.09 6.93
CA HIS A 424 1.73 -18.16 6.60
C HIS A 424 2.45 -19.32 5.92
N LEU A 425 1.82 -20.50 5.98
CA LEU A 425 2.22 -21.69 5.27
C LEU A 425 1.26 -21.95 4.13
N VAL A 426 1.74 -22.60 3.08
CA VAL A 426 0.93 -23.14 1.98
C VAL A 426 0.98 -24.65 2.03
N VAL A 427 -0.19 -25.29 1.91
CA VAL A 427 -0.30 -26.76 1.79
C VAL A 427 0.25 -27.20 0.43
N GLN A 428 1.14 -28.19 0.44
CA GLN A 428 1.71 -28.83 -0.75
C GLN A 428 1.34 -30.31 -0.76
N SER A 429 0.10 -30.60 -1.17
CA SER A 429 -0.42 -31.95 -1.27
C SER A 429 -1.63 -31.98 -2.19
N ALA A 430 -1.49 -32.62 -3.36
CA ALA A 430 -2.59 -32.78 -4.31
C ALA A 430 -3.83 -33.47 -3.72
N ALA A 431 -3.65 -34.33 -2.71
CA ALA A 431 -4.73 -34.99 -1.98
C ALA A 431 -5.30 -34.15 -0.82
N GLY A 432 -4.76 -32.94 -0.61
CA GLY A 432 -4.97 -32.15 0.59
C GLY A 432 -4.24 -32.70 1.81
N LEU A 433 -4.48 -32.09 2.97
CA LEU A 433 -3.78 -32.39 4.21
C LEU A 433 -4.76 -32.50 5.38
N ASN A 434 -4.55 -33.52 6.21
CA ASN A 434 -5.33 -33.71 7.43
C ASN A 434 -4.77 -32.85 8.56
N ILE A 435 -5.63 -32.04 9.17
CA ILE A 435 -5.35 -31.37 10.43
C ILE A 435 -5.65 -32.36 11.55
N ARG A 436 -4.66 -32.64 12.40
CA ARG A 436 -4.77 -33.64 13.47
C ARG A 436 -4.77 -33.01 14.85
N ARG A 437 -5.37 -33.71 15.82
CA ARG A 437 -5.41 -33.27 17.22
C ARG A 437 -4.05 -33.35 17.93
N ALA A 438 -3.17 -34.24 17.49
CA ALA A 438 -1.85 -34.48 18.09
C ALA A 438 -0.72 -34.36 17.07
N ASP A 439 0.49 -34.12 17.57
CA ASP A 439 1.73 -33.80 16.87
C ASP A 439 2.58 -35.03 16.53
N ASN A 440 1.94 -36.20 16.38
CA ASN A 440 2.62 -37.48 16.20
C ASN A 440 2.02 -38.36 15.09
N GLY A 441 1.05 -37.84 14.33
CA GLY A 441 0.35 -38.57 13.27
C GLY A 441 -0.67 -39.60 13.73
N GLN A 442 -0.71 -39.94 15.02
CA GLN A 442 -1.65 -40.89 15.61
C GLN A 442 -2.91 -40.23 16.15
N GLY A 443 -2.92 -38.89 16.30
CA GLY A 443 -4.10 -38.15 16.71
C GLY A 443 -5.22 -38.18 15.67
N ASP A 444 -6.46 -38.11 16.16
CA ASP A 444 -7.67 -38.03 15.33
C ASP A 444 -7.58 -36.87 14.33
N VAL A 445 -8.13 -37.10 13.13
CA VAL A 445 -8.34 -36.05 12.13
C VAL A 445 -9.49 -35.17 12.60
N ILE A 446 -9.24 -33.86 12.70
CA ILE A 446 -10.22 -32.85 13.11
C ILE A 446 -10.59 -31.91 11.96
N TRP A 447 -9.83 -31.91 10.87
CA TRP A 447 -10.22 -31.22 9.66
C TRP A 447 -9.40 -31.71 8.46
N HIS A 448 -9.87 -31.42 7.25
CA HIS A 448 -9.13 -31.65 6.00
C HIS A 448 -9.12 -30.35 5.19
N VAL A 449 -7.92 -29.95 4.77
CA VAL A 449 -7.68 -28.78 3.91
C VAL A 449 -7.25 -29.23 2.52
N GLY A 450 -7.71 -28.54 1.47
CA GLY A 450 -7.30 -28.82 0.10
C GLY A 450 -5.86 -28.39 -0.20
N ASP A 451 -5.34 -28.81 -1.36
CA ASP A 451 -4.05 -28.35 -1.86
C ASP A 451 -3.96 -26.83 -1.96
N ALA A 452 -2.76 -26.26 -1.85
CA ALA A 452 -2.46 -24.83 -1.91
C ALA A 452 -3.24 -23.96 -0.90
N THR A 453 -3.90 -24.55 0.11
CA THR A 453 -4.60 -23.80 1.15
C THR A 453 -3.57 -23.04 1.98
N ILE A 454 -3.82 -21.76 2.22
CA ILE A 454 -2.98 -20.93 3.11
C ILE A 454 -3.44 -21.13 4.55
N ILE A 455 -2.50 -21.48 5.43
CA ILE A 455 -2.74 -21.76 6.86
C ILE A 455 -1.79 -20.96 7.74
N GLU A 456 -2.26 -20.57 8.91
CA GLU A 456 -1.51 -19.77 9.88
C GLU A 456 -0.70 -20.71 10.81
N PRO A 457 0.62 -20.59 10.93
CA PRO A 457 1.38 -21.25 11.98
C PRO A 457 1.04 -20.62 13.34
N LEU A 458 0.79 -21.45 14.36
CA LEU A 458 0.51 -21.03 15.74
C LEU A 458 1.74 -21.15 16.67
N GLU A 459 2.92 -21.28 16.07
CA GLU A 459 4.22 -21.36 16.73
C GLU A 459 5.09 -20.17 16.29
N ALA A 460 6.22 -19.94 16.99
CA ALA A 460 7.18 -18.94 16.54
C ALA A 460 7.71 -19.28 15.13
N VAL A 461 7.95 -18.26 14.31
CA VAL A 461 8.34 -18.41 12.89
C VAL A 461 9.59 -19.28 12.75
N GLU A 462 10.57 -19.12 13.63
CA GLU A 462 11.81 -19.89 13.64
C GLU A 462 11.55 -21.38 13.91
N GLN A 463 10.61 -21.69 14.81
CA GLN A 463 10.23 -23.06 15.14
C GLN A 463 9.49 -23.73 13.99
N ALA A 464 8.59 -22.99 13.33
CA ALA A 464 7.88 -23.48 12.15
C ALA A 464 8.86 -23.69 10.98
N GLN A 465 9.76 -22.73 10.73
CA GLN A 465 10.81 -22.82 9.70
C GLN A 465 11.66 -24.09 9.87
N ASP A 466 12.06 -24.40 11.09
CA ASP A 466 12.86 -25.59 11.41
C ASP A 466 12.17 -26.93 11.11
N LYS A 467 10.84 -26.92 10.92
CA LYS A 467 10.01 -28.11 10.70
C LYS A 467 9.53 -28.23 9.25
N ILE A 468 9.46 -27.15 8.48
CA ILE A 468 9.09 -27.16 7.06
C ILE A 468 9.98 -28.13 6.27
N GLY A 469 9.37 -28.95 5.41
CA GLY A 469 10.04 -29.97 4.60
C GLY A 469 10.58 -31.18 5.38
N LYS A 470 10.27 -31.31 6.68
CA LYS A 470 10.75 -32.38 7.56
C LYS A 470 9.58 -33.13 8.19
N ASP A 471 9.82 -34.38 8.59
CA ASP A 471 8.85 -35.21 9.33
C ASP A 471 8.72 -34.75 10.79
N ARG A 472 8.21 -33.53 10.96
CA ARG A 472 7.98 -32.86 12.24
C ARG A 472 6.67 -32.11 12.16
N TRP A 473 5.96 -32.01 13.29
CA TRP A 473 4.60 -31.48 13.30
C TRP A 473 4.57 -30.00 13.70
N ILE A 474 3.79 -29.23 12.96
CA ILE A 474 3.59 -27.78 13.14
C ILE A 474 2.16 -27.54 13.60
N ARG A 475 1.98 -26.82 14.70
CA ARG A 475 0.67 -26.35 15.13
C ARG A 475 0.19 -25.22 14.22
N VAL A 476 -1.03 -25.33 13.70
CA VAL A 476 -1.58 -24.43 12.69
C VAL A 476 -3.05 -24.09 12.94
N ARG A 477 -3.53 -23.00 12.33
CA ARG A 477 -4.93 -22.62 12.19
C ARG A 477 -5.31 -22.51 10.70
N THR A 478 -6.45 -23.10 10.32
CA THR A 478 -6.99 -22.99 8.95
C THR A 478 -7.79 -21.69 8.73
N PRO A 479 -8.10 -21.28 7.49
CA PRO A 479 -8.98 -20.12 7.21
C PRO A 479 -10.35 -20.21 7.89
N SER A 480 -10.91 -21.41 7.97
CA SER A 480 -12.13 -21.68 8.71
C SER A 480 -11.92 -21.78 10.21
N ARG A 481 -10.72 -21.54 10.76
CA ARG A 481 -10.36 -21.50 12.19
C ARG A 481 -10.25 -22.86 12.87
N HIS A 482 -9.96 -23.95 12.14
CA HIS A 482 -9.66 -25.23 12.78
C HIS A 482 -8.21 -25.18 13.28
N GLU A 483 -7.99 -25.53 14.54
CA GLU A 483 -6.66 -25.53 15.14
C GLU A 483 -6.20 -26.95 15.44
N GLY A 484 -5.02 -27.31 14.97
CA GLY A 484 -4.41 -28.62 15.20
C GLY A 484 -3.00 -28.68 14.65
N TYR A 485 -2.56 -29.86 14.25
CA TYR A 485 -1.20 -30.11 13.77
C TYR A 485 -1.20 -30.65 12.35
N VAL A 486 -0.21 -30.21 11.57
CA VAL A 486 0.13 -30.72 10.24
C VAL A 486 1.57 -31.19 10.21
N ASN A 487 1.88 -32.12 9.31
CA ASN A 487 3.24 -32.59 9.12
C ASN A 487 4.00 -31.64 8.18
N GLY A 488 5.20 -31.23 8.60
CA GLY A 488 6.10 -30.33 7.88
C GLY A 488 6.46 -30.78 6.47
N LEU A 489 6.42 -32.08 6.17
CA LEU A 489 6.66 -32.64 4.84
C LEU A 489 5.69 -32.14 3.76
N TYR A 490 4.49 -31.67 4.14
CA TYR A 490 3.41 -31.33 3.22
C TYR A 490 3.05 -29.85 3.24
N VAL A 491 3.93 -29.00 3.75
CA VAL A 491 3.76 -27.55 3.79
C VAL A 491 5.04 -26.86 3.38
N ALA A 492 4.90 -25.70 2.75
CA ALA A 492 5.98 -24.76 2.49
C ALA A 492 5.63 -23.39 3.05
N ARG A 493 6.61 -22.48 3.08
CA ARG A 493 6.34 -21.07 3.37
C ARG A 493 5.48 -20.45 2.28
N GLN A 494 4.51 -19.63 2.67
CA GLN A 494 3.86 -18.71 1.74
C GLN A 494 4.87 -17.62 1.39
N ARG A 495 5.46 -17.73 0.18
CA ARG A 495 6.64 -16.94 -0.24
C ARG A 495 6.31 -15.48 -0.54
N LEU A 496 5.14 -15.22 -1.13
CA LEU A 496 4.71 -13.86 -1.46
C LEU A 496 3.91 -13.26 -0.30
N PRO A 497 4.22 -12.01 0.12
CA PRO A 497 3.42 -11.29 1.10
C PRO A 497 2.02 -10.97 0.56
N ASP A 498 1.07 -10.72 1.46
CA ASP A 498 -0.23 -10.16 1.06
C ASP A 498 -0.12 -8.65 0.86
N VAL A 499 -0.06 -8.22 -0.40
CA VAL A 499 0.06 -6.81 -0.79
C VAL A 499 -1.28 -6.16 -1.14
N ARG A 500 -2.40 -6.89 -1.00
CA ARG A 500 -3.70 -6.46 -1.50
C ARG A 500 -4.20 -5.21 -0.78
N GLN A 501 -4.65 -4.25 -1.58
CA GLN A 501 -5.18 -2.98 -1.09
C GLN A 501 -6.70 -2.92 -1.24
N PRO A 502 -7.40 -2.11 -0.42
CA PRO A 502 -8.81 -1.82 -0.67
C PRO A 502 -8.99 -1.32 -2.11
N VAL A 503 -10.01 -1.84 -2.78
CA VAL A 503 -10.27 -1.47 -4.17
C VAL A 503 -10.77 -0.04 -4.27
N GLU A 504 -10.29 0.69 -5.28
CA GLU A 504 -10.86 1.96 -5.68
C GLU A 504 -12.06 1.74 -6.61
N ASP A 505 -13.22 2.24 -6.19
CA ASP A 505 -14.49 2.02 -6.90
C ASP A 505 -14.49 2.64 -8.31
N SER A 506 -13.77 3.75 -8.49
CA SER A 506 -13.62 4.43 -9.78
C SER A 506 -12.90 3.61 -10.85
N GLU A 507 -12.18 2.57 -10.46
CA GLU A 507 -11.46 1.65 -11.36
C GLU A 507 -12.30 0.42 -11.74
N LEU A 508 -13.51 0.27 -11.18
CA LEU A 508 -14.39 -0.87 -11.45
C LEU A 508 -15.33 -0.59 -12.63
N PRO A 509 -15.68 -1.63 -13.41
CA PRO A 509 -16.69 -1.49 -14.45
C PRO A 509 -18.07 -1.27 -13.85
N TYR A 510 -18.95 -0.60 -14.61
CA TYR A 510 -20.36 -0.46 -14.22
C TYR A 510 -21.00 -1.82 -13.94
N GLY A 511 -21.79 -1.89 -12.87
CA GLY A 511 -22.40 -3.15 -12.40
C GLY A 511 -21.54 -3.91 -11.39
N GLU A 512 -20.38 -3.36 -10.98
CA GLU A 512 -19.60 -3.78 -9.82
C GLU A 512 -19.50 -2.65 -8.79
N CYS A 513 -19.13 -2.99 -7.56
CA CYS A 513 -18.99 -2.05 -6.45
C CYS A 513 -17.84 -2.48 -5.53
N ALA A 514 -17.07 -1.51 -5.04
CA ALA A 514 -15.95 -1.76 -4.12
C ALA A 514 -16.43 -2.14 -2.71
N TRP A 515 -17.58 -1.63 -2.28
CA TRP A 515 -18.09 -1.82 -0.93
C TRP A 515 -18.93 -3.08 -0.78
N LEU A 516 -18.95 -3.66 0.43
CA LEU A 516 -19.63 -4.92 0.71
C LEU A 516 -21.16 -4.82 0.79
N PHE A 517 -21.68 -3.60 0.99
CA PHE A 517 -23.06 -3.36 1.41
C PHE A 517 -24.07 -3.69 0.33
N GLY A 518 -25.21 -4.28 0.67
CA GLY A 518 -26.29 -4.47 -0.29
C GLY A 518 -27.50 -5.21 0.22
N PHE A 519 -28.47 -5.37 -0.67
CA PHE A 519 -29.74 -6.05 -0.39
C PHE A 519 -30.08 -7.04 -1.49
N HIS A 520 -30.75 -8.13 -1.09
CA HIS A 520 -31.51 -8.95 -2.01
C HIS A 520 -32.82 -8.22 -2.36
N ALA A 521 -33.00 -7.89 -3.63
CA ALA A 521 -34.20 -7.25 -4.16
C ALA A 521 -35.12 -8.29 -4.81
N ALA A 522 -36.38 -8.25 -4.42
CA ALA A 522 -37.41 -9.13 -4.95
C ALA A 522 -37.89 -8.68 -6.35
N GLY A 523 -37.40 -9.33 -7.41
CA GLY A 523 -37.82 -9.12 -8.80
C GLY A 523 -37.36 -7.81 -9.43
N ALA A 524 -37.33 -7.75 -10.76
CA ALA A 524 -36.82 -6.62 -11.54
C ALA A 524 -37.56 -5.28 -11.35
N THR A 525 -38.78 -5.25 -10.81
CA THR A 525 -39.64 -4.04 -10.82
C THR A 525 -40.45 -3.78 -9.55
N SER A 526 -40.19 -4.47 -8.44
CA SER A 526 -40.73 -4.01 -7.14
C SER A 526 -40.17 -2.60 -6.86
N PRO A 527 -40.86 -1.68 -6.16
CA PRO A 527 -40.32 -0.36 -5.80
C PRO A 527 -39.24 -0.48 -4.72
N ALA A 528 -38.25 -1.33 -4.96
CA ALA A 528 -37.19 -1.71 -4.05
C ALA A 528 -36.04 -0.69 -4.08
N ASP A 529 -36.39 0.60 -4.10
CA ASP A 529 -35.40 1.65 -4.15
C ASP A 529 -34.91 1.99 -2.74
N PHE A 530 -33.86 1.30 -2.32
CA PHE A 530 -33.16 1.54 -1.06
C PHE A 530 -32.02 2.56 -1.20
N ARG A 531 -31.82 3.16 -2.37
CA ARG A 531 -30.67 4.05 -2.64
C ARG A 531 -30.65 5.29 -1.76
N TYR A 532 -31.82 5.69 -1.24
CA TYR A 532 -31.91 6.80 -0.28
C TYR A 532 -31.08 6.57 0.99
N LEU A 533 -30.83 5.31 1.38
CA LEU A 533 -29.99 4.96 2.54
C LEU A 533 -28.52 5.35 2.34
N PHE A 534 -28.08 5.46 1.10
CA PHE A 534 -26.69 5.77 0.72
C PHE A 534 -26.47 7.27 0.45
N GLN A 535 -27.53 8.09 0.43
CA GLN A 535 -27.42 9.52 0.14
C GLN A 535 -26.49 10.22 1.15
N GLY A 536 -25.52 10.98 0.63
CA GLY A 536 -24.56 11.73 1.43
C GLY A 536 -23.47 10.87 2.10
N LYS A 537 -23.31 9.59 1.71
CA LYS A 537 -22.28 8.70 2.25
C LYS A 537 -21.01 8.58 1.40
N ASP A 538 -21.02 9.12 0.18
CA ASP A 538 -19.95 8.97 -0.83
C ASP A 538 -19.62 7.49 -1.14
N LYS A 539 -20.67 6.65 -1.15
CA LYS A 539 -20.60 5.20 -1.35
C LYS A 539 -21.87 4.70 -2.02
N THR A 540 -21.78 3.55 -2.67
CA THR A 540 -22.91 2.78 -3.20
C THR A 540 -22.93 1.39 -2.55
N GLY A 541 -23.58 0.42 -3.20
CA GLY A 541 -23.59 -0.97 -2.75
C GLY A 541 -24.03 -1.91 -3.87
N TRP A 542 -24.47 -3.09 -3.47
CA TRP A 542 -24.90 -4.18 -4.34
C TRP A 542 -26.41 -4.40 -4.26
N VAL A 543 -26.98 -4.82 -5.38
CA VAL A 543 -28.35 -5.30 -5.50
C VAL A 543 -28.35 -6.65 -6.21
N CYS A 544 -29.04 -7.64 -5.65
CA CYS A 544 -29.32 -8.90 -6.33
C CYS A 544 -30.78 -8.97 -6.72
N PHE A 545 -31.06 -9.15 -8.01
CA PHE A 545 -32.40 -9.41 -8.53
C PHE A 545 -32.60 -10.91 -8.72
N THR A 546 -33.84 -11.37 -8.63
CA THR A 546 -34.20 -12.75 -8.88
C THR A 546 -35.32 -12.83 -9.92
N GLU A 547 -35.11 -13.65 -10.94
CA GLU A 547 -35.95 -13.74 -12.13
C GLU A 547 -36.37 -15.18 -12.39
N SER A 548 -37.66 -15.38 -12.69
CA SER A 548 -38.22 -16.66 -13.11
C SER A 548 -38.43 -16.61 -14.61
N ILE A 549 -37.50 -17.20 -15.37
CA ILE A 549 -37.45 -17.08 -16.84
C ILE A 549 -38.02 -18.30 -17.57
N GLY A 550 -38.26 -19.40 -16.85
CA GLY A 550 -38.75 -20.65 -17.42
C GLY A 550 -37.76 -21.31 -18.38
N ALA A 551 -38.22 -22.35 -19.05
CA ALA A 551 -37.46 -23.10 -20.06
C ALA A 551 -38.03 -22.93 -21.48
N ASP A 552 -38.71 -21.81 -21.76
CA ASP A 552 -39.13 -21.46 -23.13
C ASP A 552 -38.14 -20.42 -23.71
N PRO A 553 -37.29 -20.76 -24.69
CA PRO A 553 -36.32 -19.81 -25.23
C PRO A 553 -36.98 -18.65 -25.99
N SER A 554 -38.28 -18.74 -26.29
CA SER A 554 -39.07 -17.70 -26.94
C SER A 554 -39.81 -16.78 -25.97
N HIS A 555 -39.57 -16.87 -24.65
CA HIS A 555 -40.29 -16.14 -23.59
C HIS A 555 -40.33 -14.61 -23.71
N GLY A 556 -39.58 -14.01 -24.63
CA GLY A 556 -39.61 -12.56 -24.88
C GLY A 556 -38.88 -11.71 -23.83
N GLY A 557 -38.85 -12.15 -22.57
CA GLY A 557 -38.28 -11.46 -21.41
C GLY A 557 -36.79 -11.08 -21.46
N GLY A 558 -36.46 -10.10 -20.62
CA GLY A 558 -35.19 -9.41 -20.43
C GLY A 558 -35.48 -8.11 -19.66
N GLN A 559 -34.49 -7.51 -19.01
CA GLN A 559 -34.71 -6.37 -18.11
C GLN A 559 -33.65 -5.28 -18.22
N ASP A 560 -34.04 -4.07 -17.81
CA ASP A 560 -33.17 -2.91 -17.77
C ASP A 560 -32.70 -2.62 -16.35
N TYR A 561 -31.47 -3.05 -16.04
CA TYR A 561 -30.81 -2.78 -14.77
C TYR A 561 -29.89 -1.55 -14.81
N SER A 562 -29.79 -0.85 -15.94
CA SER A 562 -28.95 0.34 -16.07
C SER A 562 -29.26 1.46 -15.08
N PRO A 563 -30.52 1.64 -14.59
CA PRO A 563 -30.77 2.60 -13.53
C PRO A 563 -30.01 2.32 -12.22
N TRP A 564 -29.57 1.08 -11.99
CA TRP A 564 -28.73 0.73 -10.85
C TRP A 564 -27.25 0.83 -11.20
N SER A 565 -26.81 0.14 -12.26
CA SER A 565 -25.39 0.07 -12.62
C SER A 565 -24.80 1.45 -12.96
N TYR A 566 -25.53 2.31 -13.67
CA TYR A 566 -25.05 3.66 -14.01
C TYR A 566 -25.10 4.65 -12.83
N ASN A 567 -25.74 4.27 -11.72
CA ASN A 567 -25.66 5.00 -10.45
C ASN A 567 -24.59 4.40 -9.51
N GLY A 568 -23.65 3.61 -10.05
CA GLY A 568 -22.50 3.06 -9.32
C GLY A 568 -22.82 1.84 -8.47
N TYR A 569 -23.98 1.20 -8.63
CA TYR A 569 -24.31 -0.01 -7.87
C TYR A 569 -23.79 -1.27 -8.57
N GLY A 570 -23.33 -2.21 -7.75
CA GLY A 570 -23.09 -3.59 -8.18
C GLY A 570 -24.41 -4.31 -8.45
N VAL A 571 -24.51 -5.02 -9.58
CA VAL A 571 -25.77 -5.66 -10.01
C VAL A 571 -25.55 -7.15 -10.27
N LEU A 572 -26.21 -7.99 -9.48
CA LEU A 572 -26.31 -9.43 -9.71
C LEU A 572 -27.74 -9.80 -10.14
N VAL A 573 -27.88 -10.76 -11.03
CA VAL A 573 -29.19 -11.28 -11.43
C VAL A 573 -29.20 -12.80 -11.37
N ARG A 574 -30.09 -13.35 -10.54
CA ARG A 574 -30.35 -14.78 -10.41
C ARG A 574 -31.42 -15.23 -11.38
N LEU A 575 -31.04 -16.10 -12.31
CA LEU A 575 -31.90 -16.71 -13.32
C LEU A 575 -32.38 -18.08 -12.83
N ASN A 576 -33.67 -18.20 -12.57
CA ASN A 576 -34.32 -19.45 -12.19
C ASN A 576 -35.27 -19.89 -13.30
N ASN A 577 -35.47 -21.20 -13.44
CA ASN A 577 -36.60 -21.71 -14.20
C ASN A 577 -37.92 -21.25 -13.57
N SER A 578 -38.07 -21.45 -12.27
CA SER A 578 -39.17 -20.92 -11.48
C SER A 578 -38.79 -20.87 -10.00
N TYR A 579 -39.75 -20.56 -9.13
CA TYR A 579 -39.59 -20.60 -7.68
C TYR A 579 -40.23 -21.86 -7.10
N HIS A 580 -40.13 -22.03 -5.78
CA HIS A 580 -40.91 -23.02 -5.05
C HIS A 580 -42.40 -22.96 -5.45
N ASP A 581 -43.05 -24.06 -5.84
CA ASP A 581 -42.60 -25.47 -5.89
C ASP A 581 -42.28 -25.99 -7.31
N SER A 582 -42.21 -25.11 -8.30
CA SER A 582 -41.93 -25.47 -9.70
C SER A 582 -40.45 -25.76 -9.97
N GLY A 583 -39.57 -25.23 -9.11
CA GLY A 583 -38.15 -25.57 -9.07
C GLY A 583 -37.22 -24.57 -9.77
N THR A 584 -36.06 -24.37 -9.18
CA THR A 584 -35.01 -23.45 -9.62
C THR A 584 -34.41 -23.85 -10.97
N LEU A 585 -34.33 -25.15 -11.24
CA LEU A 585 -34.06 -25.74 -12.54
C LEU A 585 -35.31 -26.49 -13.00
N PRO A 586 -35.55 -26.66 -14.33
CA PRO A 586 -36.62 -27.54 -14.78
C PRO A 586 -36.20 -29.01 -14.59
N VAL A 587 -37.02 -29.96 -15.04
CA VAL A 587 -36.56 -31.35 -15.18
C VAL A 587 -35.38 -31.45 -16.17
N ARG A 588 -34.49 -32.42 -15.99
CA ARG A 588 -33.22 -32.59 -16.72
C ARG A 588 -33.40 -32.60 -18.24
N THR A 589 -34.49 -33.19 -18.74
CA THR A 589 -34.83 -33.22 -20.17
C THR A 589 -35.04 -31.82 -20.80
N ARG A 590 -35.20 -30.79 -19.97
CA ARG A 590 -35.40 -29.38 -20.37
C ARG A 590 -34.18 -28.48 -20.08
N TYR A 591 -33.06 -29.01 -19.58
CA TYR A 591 -31.87 -28.19 -19.30
C TYR A 591 -31.34 -27.46 -20.53
N ALA A 592 -31.34 -28.11 -21.70
CA ALA A 592 -30.90 -27.46 -22.93
C ALA A 592 -31.83 -26.31 -23.37
N ASP A 593 -33.14 -26.40 -23.09
CA ASP A 593 -34.08 -25.30 -23.35
C ASP A 593 -33.86 -24.17 -22.34
N PHE A 594 -33.73 -24.50 -21.06
CA PHE A 594 -33.44 -23.52 -20.01
C PHE A 594 -32.15 -22.74 -20.28
N ALA A 595 -31.07 -23.42 -20.70
CA ALA A 595 -29.83 -22.77 -21.10
C ALA A 595 -30.03 -21.75 -22.24
N ARG A 596 -30.89 -22.07 -23.22
CA ARG A 596 -31.26 -21.13 -24.29
C ARG A 596 -32.12 -19.97 -23.77
N SER A 597 -33.04 -20.21 -22.85
CA SER A 597 -33.80 -19.17 -22.15
C SER A 597 -32.87 -18.22 -21.39
N CYS A 598 -31.90 -18.74 -20.64
CA CYS A 598 -30.90 -17.91 -19.96
C CYS A 598 -30.18 -16.98 -20.95
N ALA A 599 -29.65 -17.52 -22.05
CA ALA A 599 -28.97 -16.71 -23.06
C ALA A 599 -29.88 -15.66 -23.71
N ALA A 600 -31.13 -16.03 -24.03
CA ALA A 600 -32.12 -15.10 -24.59
C ALA A 600 -32.46 -13.96 -23.62
N TYR A 601 -32.57 -14.25 -22.33
CA TYR A 601 -32.79 -13.26 -21.28
C TYR A 601 -31.59 -12.31 -21.15
N VAL A 602 -30.37 -12.85 -21.10
CA VAL A 602 -29.13 -12.05 -21.02
C VAL A 602 -29.00 -11.13 -22.23
N GLN A 603 -29.21 -11.64 -23.45
CA GLN A 603 -29.11 -10.86 -24.69
C GLN A 603 -30.09 -9.67 -24.74
N LYS A 604 -31.24 -9.79 -24.07
CA LYS A 604 -32.28 -8.75 -24.01
C LYS A 604 -32.19 -7.87 -22.78
N SER A 605 -31.23 -8.12 -21.90
CA SER A 605 -31.03 -7.35 -20.68
C SER A 605 -29.88 -6.36 -20.84
N ARG A 606 -29.90 -5.27 -20.07
CA ARG A 606 -28.82 -4.26 -20.05
C ARG A 606 -28.52 -3.79 -18.63
N GLY A 607 -27.30 -3.30 -18.41
CA GLY A 607 -26.85 -2.83 -17.09
C GLY A 607 -26.53 -3.94 -16.08
N CYS A 608 -26.34 -5.18 -16.54
CA CYS A 608 -25.85 -6.29 -15.73
C CYS A 608 -24.94 -7.19 -16.56
N HIS A 609 -23.83 -7.63 -15.96
CA HIS A 609 -22.93 -8.64 -16.51
C HIS A 609 -22.68 -9.80 -15.56
N ILE A 610 -23.30 -9.86 -14.37
CA ILE A 610 -23.11 -10.94 -13.39
C ILE A 610 -24.41 -11.75 -13.23
N TRP A 611 -24.38 -13.00 -13.71
CA TRP A 611 -25.54 -13.87 -13.81
C TRP A 611 -25.38 -15.12 -12.94
N ILE A 612 -26.34 -15.33 -12.05
CA ILE A 612 -26.37 -16.48 -11.14
C ILE A 612 -27.36 -17.51 -11.70
N ILE A 613 -26.94 -18.76 -11.84
CA ILE A 613 -27.80 -19.82 -12.37
C ILE A 613 -28.43 -20.60 -11.23
N GLY A 614 -29.73 -20.44 -11.05
CA GLY A 614 -30.52 -21.11 -10.02
C GLY A 614 -30.19 -20.70 -8.58
N ASN A 615 -30.75 -21.46 -7.63
CA ASN A 615 -30.64 -21.23 -6.20
C ASN A 615 -30.74 -22.54 -5.42
N GLU A 616 -29.91 -22.72 -4.39
CA GLU A 616 -30.01 -23.81 -3.39
C GLU A 616 -30.33 -25.18 -3.99
N PRO A 617 -29.54 -25.66 -4.97
CA PRO A 617 -29.88 -26.88 -5.72
C PRO A 617 -29.82 -28.17 -4.90
N ASN A 618 -29.35 -28.13 -3.65
CA ASN A 618 -29.41 -29.25 -2.70
C ASN A 618 -30.68 -29.22 -1.83
N ASN A 619 -31.40 -28.09 -1.78
CA ASN A 619 -32.62 -27.93 -1.02
C ASN A 619 -33.80 -28.42 -1.87
N VAL A 620 -34.42 -29.53 -1.49
CA VAL A 620 -35.50 -30.16 -2.28
C VAL A 620 -36.73 -29.26 -2.46
N ARG A 621 -36.87 -28.18 -1.68
CA ARG A 621 -37.90 -27.16 -1.92
C ARG A 621 -37.73 -26.46 -3.26
N GLU A 622 -36.49 -26.38 -3.76
CA GLU A 622 -36.11 -25.78 -5.04
C GLU A 622 -36.03 -26.80 -6.18
N HIS A 623 -36.33 -28.08 -5.94
CA HIS A 623 -36.35 -29.09 -6.99
C HIS A 623 -37.68 -29.02 -7.79
N PRO A 624 -37.71 -29.52 -9.04
CA PRO A 624 -38.96 -29.70 -9.77
C PRO A 624 -40.03 -30.44 -8.94
N GLY A 625 -41.16 -29.79 -8.66
CA GLY A 625 -42.26 -30.33 -7.84
C GLY A 625 -42.10 -30.15 -6.32
N GLY A 626 -40.99 -29.56 -5.87
CA GLY A 626 -40.70 -29.20 -4.48
C GLY A 626 -40.66 -30.38 -3.50
N TYR A 627 -40.65 -30.09 -2.20
CA TYR A 627 -40.54 -31.10 -1.13
C TYR A 627 -41.73 -32.06 -1.09
N ARG A 628 -42.96 -31.55 -1.30
CA ARG A 628 -44.20 -32.32 -1.08
C ARG A 628 -44.49 -33.31 -2.20
N ARG A 629 -44.15 -32.98 -3.45
CA ARG A 629 -44.43 -33.79 -4.64
C ARG A 629 -43.26 -33.71 -5.63
N PRO A 630 -42.05 -34.11 -5.23
CA PRO A 630 -40.88 -34.01 -6.08
C PRO A 630 -41.10 -34.83 -7.36
N ILE A 631 -40.81 -34.21 -8.50
CA ILE A 631 -40.84 -34.81 -9.83
C ILE A 631 -39.45 -35.40 -10.14
N GLU A 632 -38.40 -34.64 -9.83
CA GLU A 632 -37.02 -35.04 -10.04
C GLU A 632 -36.15 -34.37 -8.98
N HIS A 633 -35.07 -35.02 -8.55
CA HIS A 633 -34.10 -34.41 -7.64
C HIS A 633 -32.88 -33.91 -8.38
N ILE A 634 -32.40 -32.73 -7.97
CA ILE A 634 -31.17 -32.16 -8.50
C ILE A 634 -30.00 -32.77 -7.70
N THR A 635 -29.17 -33.56 -8.39
CA THR A 635 -27.90 -34.07 -7.85
C THR A 635 -26.77 -33.08 -8.18
N PRO A 636 -25.60 -33.17 -7.51
CA PRO A 636 -24.45 -32.33 -7.85
C PRO A 636 -24.08 -32.39 -9.33
N GLU A 637 -24.09 -33.59 -9.92
CA GLU A 637 -23.83 -33.85 -11.34
C GLU A 637 -24.86 -33.15 -12.24
N MET A 638 -26.14 -33.28 -11.92
CA MET A 638 -27.23 -32.69 -12.71
C MET A 638 -27.21 -31.18 -12.66
N TYR A 639 -26.92 -30.60 -11.49
CA TYR A 639 -26.77 -29.16 -11.38
C TYR A 639 -25.59 -28.66 -12.22
N ALA A 640 -24.43 -29.31 -12.11
CA ALA A 640 -23.25 -28.95 -12.90
C ALA A 640 -23.52 -29.05 -14.41
N GLU A 641 -24.27 -30.07 -14.87
CA GLU A 641 -24.71 -30.19 -16.26
C GLU A 641 -25.55 -28.98 -16.70
N ALA A 642 -26.57 -28.61 -15.92
CA ALA A 642 -27.42 -27.45 -16.23
C ALA A 642 -26.62 -26.14 -16.24
N PHE A 643 -25.73 -25.97 -15.26
CA PHE A 643 -24.84 -24.81 -15.15
C PHE A 643 -23.90 -24.69 -16.36
N ASN A 644 -23.20 -25.78 -16.73
CA ASN A 644 -22.28 -25.79 -17.86
C ASN A 644 -23.01 -25.47 -19.17
N LEU A 645 -24.22 -26.01 -19.37
CA LEU A 645 -25.06 -25.69 -20.53
C LEU A 645 -25.46 -24.21 -20.54
N ALA A 646 -25.96 -23.68 -19.42
CA ALA A 646 -26.37 -22.28 -19.31
C ALA A 646 -25.19 -21.33 -19.52
N ARG A 647 -24.04 -21.58 -18.86
CA ARG A 647 -22.83 -20.78 -19.03
C ARG A 647 -22.37 -20.74 -20.47
N ARG A 648 -22.31 -21.88 -21.15
CA ARG A 648 -21.92 -21.96 -22.57
C ARG A 648 -22.79 -21.06 -23.43
N ARG A 649 -24.13 -21.17 -23.29
CA ARG A 649 -25.06 -20.34 -24.08
C ARG A 649 -25.02 -18.86 -23.73
N ILE A 650 -24.81 -18.52 -22.46
CA ILE A 650 -24.67 -17.12 -22.03
C ILE A 650 -23.37 -16.54 -22.60
N LYS A 651 -22.24 -17.25 -22.50
CA LYS A 651 -20.96 -16.79 -23.06
C LYS A 651 -20.98 -16.67 -24.59
N GLU A 652 -21.75 -17.52 -25.29
CA GLU A 652 -22.02 -17.36 -26.73
C GLU A 652 -22.79 -16.05 -27.03
N ALA A 653 -23.72 -15.64 -26.17
CA ALA A 653 -24.53 -14.44 -26.36
C ALA A 653 -23.87 -13.16 -25.83
N HIS A 654 -23.05 -13.26 -24.78
CA HIS A 654 -22.38 -12.17 -24.09
C HIS A 654 -21.03 -12.69 -23.54
N PRO A 655 -19.93 -12.62 -24.32
CA PRO A 655 -18.63 -13.21 -23.96
C PRO A 655 -18.06 -12.71 -22.62
N ASP A 656 -18.28 -11.44 -22.31
CA ASP A 656 -17.76 -10.78 -21.10
C ASP A 656 -18.64 -11.01 -19.85
N ALA A 657 -19.78 -11.70 -19.99
CA ALA A 657 -20.66 -12.02 -18.86
C ALA A 657 -19.95 -12.90 -17.83
N ARG A 658 -20.05 -12.57 -16.54
CA ARG A 658 -19.66 -13.45 -15.44
C ARG A 658 -20.84 -14.38 -15.11
N VAL A 659 -20.64 -15.68 -15.24
CA VAL A 659 -21.65 -16.69 -14.92
C VAL A 659 -21.22 -17.46 -13.68
N VAL A 660 -22.09 -17.43 -12.67
CA VAL A 660 -21.81 -17.88 -11.31
C VAL A 660 -22.85 -18.95 -10.92
N PRO A 661 -22.45 -20.07 -10.29
CA PRO A 661 -23.41 -21.04 -9.78
C PRO A 661 -24.20 -20.42 -8.62
N GLY A 662 -25.51 -20.67 -8.57
CA GLY A 662 -26.33 -20.47 -7.38
C GLY A 662 -25.74 -21.11 -6.12
N ALA A 663 -25.99 -20.46 -4.98
CA ALA A 663 -25.49 -20.91 -3.69
C ALA A 663 -26.09 -22.26 -3.31
N VAL A 664 -25.28 -23.12 -2.68
CA VAL A 664 -25.77 -24.32 -1.99
C VAL A 664 -26.35 -23.89 -0.64
N ASP A 665 -27.53 -24.41 -0.26
CA ASP A 665 -28.10 -24.22 1.08
C ASP A 665 -27.20 -24.93 2.10
N PRO A 666 -26.46 -24.20 2.96
CA PRO A 666 -25.55 -24.84 3.86
C PRO A 666 -26.27 -25.57 5.00
N TYR A 667 -27.58 -25.46 5.15
CA TYR A 667 -28.33 -26.01 6.28
C TYR A 667 -29.25 -27.18 5.87
N PHE A 668 -29.36 -27.50 4.58
CA PHE A 668 -30.19 -28.60 4.09
C PHE A 668 -29.43 -29.93 3.93
N ALA A 669 -29.63 -30.86 4.87
CA ALA A 669 -29.02 -32.20 4.88
C ALA A 669 -30.04 -33.36 5.05
N LEU A 670 -31.30 -33.11 4.69
CA LEU A 670 -32.39 -34.10 4.83
C LEU A 670 -32.37 -35.14 3.70
N SER A 671 -33.05 -36.26 3.92
CA SER A 671 -33.20 -37.31 2.90
C SER A 671 -34.09 -36.84 1.76
N LEU A 672 -33.63 -37.10 0.54
CA LEU A 672 -34.35 -36.87 -0.69
C LEU A 672 -35.54 -37.86 -0.83
N PRO A 673 -36.80 -37.41 -0.93
CA PRO A 673 -37.97 -38.29 -0.88
C PRO A 673 -38.03 -39.38 -1.96
N LEU A 674 -37.53 -39.15 -3.19
CA LEU A 674 -37.61 -40.13 -4.28
C LEU A 674 -36.53 -41.22 -4.19
N THR A 675 -35.36 -40.92 -3.62
CA THR A 675 -34.20 -41.81 -3.65
C THR A 675 -33.77 -42.29 -2.26
N GLY A 676 -34.21 -41.62 -1.19
CA GLY A 676 -33.73 -41.82 0.17
C GLY A 676 -32.30 -41.31 0.42
N GLN A 677 -31.62 -40.81 -0.62
CA GLN A 677 -30.25 -40.31 -0.52
C GLN A 677 -30.18 -39.04 0.33
N ARG A 678 -29.10 -38.90 1.09
CA ARG A 678 -28.77 -37.67 1.82
C ARG A 678 -27.47 -37.10 1.26
N TYR A 679 -27.39 -35.78 1.18
CA TYR A 679 -26.16 -35.07 0.89
C TYR A 679 -25.75 -34.22 2.09
N ARG A 680 -24.45 -34.24 2.38
CA ARG A 680 -23.83 -33.28 3.30
C ARG A 680 -23.63 -32.00 2.48
N PRO A 681 -24.04 -30.81 2.96
CA PRO A 681 -24.00 -29.59 2.14
C PRO A 681 -22.61 -29.30 1.55
N LEU A 682 -21.56 -29.47 2.35
CA LEU A 682 -20.18 -29.25 1.90
C LEU A 682 -19.73 -30.26 0.83
N ASP A 683 -20.20 -31.50 0.90
CA ASP A 683 -19.91 -32.51 -0.12
C ASP A 683 -20.71 -32.33 -1.39
N TYR A 684 -21.97 -31.88 -1.29
CA TYR A 684 -22.75 -31.49 -2.45
C TYR A 684 -21.99 -30.40 -3.21
N PHE A 685 -21.50 -29.39 -2.48
CA PHE A 685 -20.70 -28.30 -3.04
C PHE A 685 -19.42 -28.81 -3.71
N ARG A 686 -18.62 -29.64 -3.03
CA ARG A 686 -17.38 -30.21 -3.61
C ARG A 686 -17.63 -31.05 -4.86
N GLN A 687 -18.63 -31.94 -4.82
CA GLN A 687 -18.98 -32.78 -5.96
C GLN A 687 -19.47 -31.92 -7.13
N MET A 688 -20.34 -30.95 -6.86
CA MET A 688 -20.82 -30.00 -7.86
C MET A 688 -19.66 -29.29 -8.56
N LEU A 689 -18.72 -28.73 -7.79
CA LEU A 689 -17.54 -28.06 -8.34
C LEU A 689 -16.63 -28.98 -9.15
N SER A 690 -16.56 -30.28 -8.82
CA SER A 690 -15.77 -31.26 -9.56
C SER A 690 -16.31 -31.56 -10.97
N TYR A 691 -17.61 -31.33 -11.20
CA TYR A 691 -18.26 -31.52 -12.50
C TYR A 691 -18.45 -30.21 -13.29
N ILE A 692 -18.20 -29.04 -12.68
CA ILE A 692 -18.25 -27.77 -13.40
C ILE A 692 -16.99 -27.62 -14.27
N GLU A 693 -17.19 -27.33 -15.56
CA GLU A 693 -16.11 -27.17 -16.55
C GLU A 693 -15.31 -25.89 -16.25
N ASP A 694 -16.00 -24.76 -16.05
CA ASP A 694 -15.43 -23.44 -15.78
C ASP A 694 -16.51 -22.50 -15.19
N LEU A 695 -16.11 -21.48 -14.43
CA LEU A 695 -17.00 -20.51 -13.76
C LEU A 695 -16.33 -19.15 -13.58
N ASP A 696 -17.11 -18.10 -13.31
CA ASP A 696 -16.58 -16.73 -13.18
C ASP A 696 -16.66 -16.17 -11.75
N GLY A 697 -17.13 -16.96 -10.78
CA GLY A 697 -17.29 -16.57 -9.37
C GLY A 697 -18.06 -17.62 -8.56
N PHE A 698 -18.38 -17.30 -7.30
CA PHE A 698 -19.16 -18.18 -6.41
C PHE A 698 -20.26 -17.41 -5.70
N CYS A 699 -21.44 -18.01 -5.55
CA CYS A 699 -22.46 -17.54 -4.62
C CYS A 699 -22.47 -18.41 -3.36
N LEU A 700 -22.62 -17.78 -2.20
CA LEU A 700 -22.78 -18.44 -0.91
C LEU A 700 -23.95 -17.82 -0.14
N HIS A 701 -24.58 -18.59 0.74
CA HIS A 701 -25.52 -18.10 1.74
C HIS A 701 -24.94 -18.31 3.13
N THR A 702 -25.25 -17.42 4.07
CA THR A 702 -24.95 -17.64 5.49
C THR A 702 -25.89 -16.82 6.37
N TYR A 703 -26.35 -17.38 7.48
CA TYR A 703 -27.27 -16.70 8.39
C TYR A 703 -27.11 -17.20 9.83
N THR A 704 -27.75 -16.53 10.79
CA THR A 704 -27.92 -17.06 12.15
C THR A 704 -29.30 -17.69 12.31
N HIS A 705 -29.44 -18.76 13.09
CA HIS A 705 -30.78 -19.32 13.31
C HIS A 705 -31.63 -18.46 14.26
N TRP A 706 -30.97 -17.67 15.12
CA TRP A 706 -31.57 -16.83 16.15
C TRP A 706 -31.10 -15.38 16.00
N LEU A 707 -31.87 -14.41 16.51
CA LEU A 707 -31.50 -13.00 16.64
C LEU A 707 -30.54 -12.78 17.83
N ASP A 708 -29.47 -13.57 17.91
CA ASP A 708 -28.38 -13.42 18.87
C ASP A 708 -27.11 -12.99 18.12
N ILE A 709 -26.61 -11.79 18.44
CA ILE A 709 -25.44 -11.19 17.77
C ILE A 709 -24.17 -12.01 17.95
N ASP A 710 -24.06 -12.78 19.04
CA ASP A 710 -22.86 -13.58 19.30
C ASP A 710 -22.71 -14.70 18.25
N LEU A 711 -23.83 -15.16 17.68
CA LEU A 711 -23.86 -16.20 16.65
C LEU A 711 -23.18 -15.77 15.34
N ILE A 712 -22.97 -14.48 15.12
CA ILE A 712 -22.21 -13.98 13.98
C ILE A 712 -20.78 -14.52 13.99
N THR A 713 -20.15 -14.60 15.17
CA THR A 713 -18.74 -15.01 15.32
C THR A 713 -18.57 -16.36 16.01
N ARG A 714 -19.65 -16.90 16.61
CA ARG A 714 -19.62 -18.19 17.30
C ARG A 714 -19.41 -19.33 16.31
N LEU A 715 -18.54 -20.26 16.71
CA LEU A 715 -18.21 -21.47 15.96
C LEU A 715 -19.22 -22.60 16.26
N THR A 716 -20.52 -22.31 16.16
CA THR A 716 -21.59 -23.28 16.46
C THR A 716 -21.53 -24.45 15.49
N VAL A 717 -21.57 -25.69 16.00
CA VAL A 717 -21.46 -26.92 15.20
C VAL A 717 -22.79 -27.68 15.13
N PHE A 718 -23.01 -28.41 14.04
CA PHE A 718 -24.14 -29.31 13.93
C PHE A 718 -24.06 -30.47 14.93
N GLN A 719 -25.24 -30.95 15.35
CA GLN A 719 -25.37 -32.10 16.26
C GLN A 719 -25.73 -33.41 15.53
N ASP A 720 -26.16 -33.33 14.27
CA ASP A 720 -26.47 -34.51 13.45
C ASP A 720 -25.22 -35.37 13.24
N GLN A 721 -25.33 -36.68 13.53
CA GLN A 721 -24.25 -37.63 13.32
C GLN A 721 -23.84 -37.79 11.85
N PHE A 722 -24.75 -37.50 10.92
CA PHE A 722 -24.47 -37.55 9.49
C PHE A 722 -23.48 -36.45 9.05
N LEU A 723 -23.50 -35.31 9.73
CA LEU A 723 -22.61 -34.16 9.49
C LEU A 723 -21.30 -34.29 10.28
N ARG A 724 -20.80 -35.52 10.48
CA ARG A 724 -19.51 -35.77 11.16
C ARG A 724 -18.31 -36.23 10.29
N PRO A 725 -18.11 -35.86 9.02
CA PRO A 725 -16.96 -36.33 8.24
C PRO A 725 -15.95 -35.20 8.03
N GLY A 726 -14.96 -35.08 8.90
CA GLY A 726 -14.06 -33.93 8.87
C GLY A 726 -13.07 -33.74 10.03
N THR A 727 -13.43 -33.33 11.25
CA THR A 727 -14.65 -32.76 11.83
C THR A 727 -14.32 -31.56 12.75
N ARG A 728 -15.07 -30.45 12.66
CA ARG A 728 -15.76 -29.95 13.86
C ARG A 728 -17.27 -29.96 13.60
N HIS A 729 -17.70 -31.18 13.27
CA HIS A 729 -19.00 -31.61 12.73
C HIS A 729 -19.43 -30.88 11.44
N GLU A 730 -18.45 -30.92 10.53
CA GLU A 730 -18.40 -30.69 9.08
C GLU A 730 -18.61 -29.29 8.52
N HIS A 731 -19.39 -28.44 9.15
CA HIS A 731 -19.29 -27.00 8.97
C HIS A 731 -20.07 -26.34 10.10
N TYR A 732 -20.24 -25.03 10.02
CA TYR A 732 -20.90 -24.28 11.07
C TYR A 732 -22.40 -24.15 10.87
N TYR A 733 -23.12 -24.19 11.99
CA TYR A 733 -24.57 -24.12 12.06
C TYR A 733 -25.11 -22.69 11.93
N ASP A 734 -24.33 -21.66 12.29
CA ASP A 734 -24.77 -20.26 12.19
C ASP A 734 -23.94 -19.50 11.14
N PHE A 735 -23.69 -18.21 11.38
CA PHE A 735 -23.15 -17.28 10.39
C PHE A 735 -21.75 -17.65 9.89
N GLN A 736 -20.98 -18.41 10.67
CA GLN A 736 -19.64 -18.85 10.27
C GLN A 736 -19.67 -19.88 9.13
N ALA A 737 -20.85 -20.37 8.71
CA ALA A 737 -21.03 -21.40 7.68
C ALA A 737 -20.30 -21.09 6.36
N TYR A 738 -20.13 -19.81 5.99
CA TYR A 738 -19.40 -19.45 4.78
C TYR A 738 -17.94 -19.92 4.79
N ARG A 739 -17.23 -19.93 5.94
CA ARG A 739 -15.78 -20.17 5.96
C ARG A 739 -15.38 -21.55 5.42
N PRO A 740 -15.98 -22.67 5.87
CA PRO A 740 -15.68 -23.99 5.30
C PRO A 740 -16.00 -24.09 3.80
N PHE A 741 -17.03 -23.38 3.31
CA PHE A 741 -17.35 -23.37 1.89
C PHE A 741 -16.32 -22.61 1.07
N VAL A 742 -15.86 -21.44 1.54
CA VAL A 742 -14.76 -20.71 0.88
C VAL A 742 -13.48 -21.54 0.88
N GLU A 743 -13.16 -22.20 2.00
CA GLU A 743 -11.97 -23.05 2.10
C GLU A 743 -12.02 -24.29 1.19
N ALA A 744 -13.23 -24.77 0.87
CA ALA A 744 -13.44 -25.90 -0.03
C ALA A 744 -13.33 -25.54 -1.52
N ILE A 745 -13.16 -24.26 -1.87
CA ILE A 745 -12.95 -23.84 -3.26
C ILE A 745 -11.61 -24.41 -3.79
N PRO A 746 -11.60 -25.09 -4.94
CA PRO A 746 -10.39 -25.62 -5.55
C PRO A 746 -9.35 -24.55 -5.86
N ALA A 747 -8.07 -24.89 -5.75
CA ALA A 747 -6.94 -23.98 -5.99
C ALA A 747 -7.04 -23.22 -7.32
N LYS A 748 -7.49 -23.89 -8.40
CA LYS A 748 -7.66 -23.31 -9.75
C LYS A 748 -8.64 -22.13 -9.84
N TRP A 749 -9.45 -21.88 -8.80
CA TRP A 749 -10.48 -20.84 -8.79
C TRP A 749 -10.41 -19.94 -7.54
N ARG A 750 -9.29 -19.93 -6.80
CA ARG A 750 -9.12 -19.07 -5.61
C ARG A 750 -8.94 -17.58 -5.92
N ASP A 751 -8.75 -17.25 -7.19
CA ASP A 751 -8.71 -15.89 -7.74
C ASP A 751 -10.10 -15.34 -8.07
N ARG A 752 -11.14 -16.16 -8.03
CA ARG A 752 -12.51 -15.78 -8.44
C ARG A 752 -13.27 -15.06 -7.32
N PRO A 753 -14.17 -14.12 -7.66
CA PRO A 753 -14.95 -13.38 -6.68
C PRO A 753 -15.98 -14.26 -5.96
N ILE A 754 -16.26 -13.93 -4.70
CA ILE A 754 -17.33 -14.56 -3.91
C ILE A 754 -18.42 -13.54 -3.59
N TYR A 755 -19.67 -13.93 -3.76
CA TYR A 755 -20.85 -13.11 -3.49
C TYR A 755 -21.71 -13.80 -2.44
N ILE A 756 -21.87 -13.22 -1.25
CA ILE A 756 -22.86 -13.72 -0.30
C ILE A 756 -24.20 -13.10 -0.64
N THR A 757 -25.04 -13.85 -1.36
CA THR A 757 -26.24 -13.34 -2.02
C THR A 757 -27.48 -13.30 -1.13
N GLU A 758 -27.42 -13.96 0.03
CA GLU A 758 -28.47 -13.94 1.05
C GLU A 758 -27.85 -14.07 2.46
N THR A 759 -28.27 -13.18 3.36
CA THR A 759 -27.99 -13.26 4.80
C THR A 759 -29.11 -12.64 5.64
N ASN A 760 -29.39 -13.24 6.80
CA ASN A 760 -30.40 -12.80 7.76
C ASN A 760 -30.24 -13.55 9.09
N HIS A 761 -31.17 -13.35 10.02
CA HIS A 761 -31.47 -14.33 11.07
C HIS A 761 -32.76 -15.07 10.72
N TRP A 762 -32.92 -16.34 11.11
CA TRP A 762 -34.11 -17.12 10.74
C TRP A 762 -35.31 -16.81 11.65
N VAL A 763 -35.14 -16.96 12.96
CA VAL A 763 -36.21 -16.76 13.95
C VAL A 763 -35.91 -15.52 14.78
N ALA A 764 -36.92 -14.65 14.96
CA ALA A 764 -36.87 -13.44 15.78
C ALA A 764 -36.88 -13.76 17.29
N SER A 765 -35.90 -14.52 17.75
CA SER A 765 -35.71 -14.88 19.14
C SER A 765 -34.23 -14.82 19.49
N GLU A 766 -33.89 -14.37 20.69
CA GLU A 766 -32.51 -14.36 21.21
C GLU A 766 -32.09 -15.72 21.78
N GLN A 767 -33.00 -16.69 21.79
CA GLN A 767 -32.76 -18.03 22.35
C GLN A 767 -33.27 -19.11 21.39
N PRO A 768 -32.72 -20.34 21.47
CA PRO A 768 -33.25 -21.46 20.72
C PRO A 768 -34.75 -21.65 20.97
N TRP A 769 -35.49 -21.87 19.89
CA TRP A 769 -36.92 -22.16 19.99
C TRP A 769 -37.18 -23.45 20.77
N TRP A 770 -38.20 -23.45 21.62
CA TRP A 770 -38.66 -24.62 22.37
C TRP A 770 -40.14 -24.93 22.06
N PRO A 771 -40.55 -26.21 22.11
CA PRO A 771 -41.93 -26.60 21.81
C PRO A 771 -42.95 -25.94 22.74
N GLY A 772 -43.72 -24.97 22.21
CA GLY A 772 -44.72 -24.20 22.95
C GLY A 772 -44.51 -22.69 22.91
N ALA A 773 -43.32 -22.22 22.48
CA ALA A 773 -43.09 -20.80 22.19
C ALA A 773 -43.72 -20.39 20.85
N SER A 774 -44.23 -19.16 20.78
CA SER A 774 -44.60 -18.53 19.50
C SER A 774 -43.37 -18.43 18.61
N LEU A 775 -43.48 -18.95 17.38
CA LEU A 775 -42.43 -18.88 16.37
C LEU A 775 -42.66 -17.62 15.52
N GLU A 776 -41.89 -16.58 15.76
CA GLU A 776 -41.85 -15.39 14.90
C GLU A 776 -40.67 -15.52 13.94
N LEU A 777 -40.95 -15.55 12.63
CA LEU A 777 -39.94 -15.65 11.58
C LEU A 777 -39.55 -14.26 11.09
N GLY A 778 -38.30 -14.12 10.64
CA GLY A 778 -37.87 -12.93 9.91
C GLY A 778 -37.61 -11.68 10.74
N TRP A 779 -37.41 -10.55 10.03
CA TRP A 779 -36.98 -9.31 10.67
C TRP A 779 -38.06 -8.72 11.55
N VAL A 780 -37.72 -8.50 12.81
CA VAL A 780 -38.45 -7.62 13.73
C VAL A 780 -37.89 -6.20 13.66
N ASN A 781 -38.75 -5.20 13.85
CA ASN A 781 -38.35 -3.78 13.76
C ASN A 781 -37.62 -3.34 15.04
N VAL A 782 -36.42 -3.88 15.26
CA VAL A 782 -35.57 -3.62 16.42
C VAL A 782 -34.11 -3.51 15.99
N ASN A 783 -33.40 -2.52 16.51
CA ASN A 783 -31.97 -2.36 16.28
C ASN A 783 -31.20 -3.20 17.30
N LYS A 784 -30.77 -4.41 16.89
CA LYS A 784 -29.95 -5.30 17.72
C LYS A 784 -28.45 -5.19 17.44
N GLY A 785 -28.04 -4.43 16.43
CA GLY A 785 -26.66 -4.40 15.95
C GLY A 785 -26.26 -5.62 15.11
N TRP A 786 -27.21 -6.48 14.74
CA TRP A 786 -26.95 -7.71 13.97
C TRP A 786 -26.37 -7.38 12.60
N VAL A 787 -26.91 -6.36 11.91
CA VAL A 787 -26.47 -5.96 10.57
C VAL A 787 -25.03 -5.46 10.63
N GLY A 788 -24.74 -4.54 11.56
CA GLY A 788 -23.40 -4.05 11.78
C GLY A 788 -22.39 -5.16 12.12
N ALA A 789 -22.79 -6.14 12.93
CA ALA A 789 -21.95 -7.28 13.29
C ALA A 789 -21.63 -8.18 12.09
N ALA A 790 -22.62 -8.49 11.25
CA ALA A 790 -22.47 -9.32 10.06
C ALA A 790 -21.47 -8.72 9.06
N TYR A 791 -21.61 -7.41 8.74
CA TYR A 791 -20.67 -6.72 7.84
C TYR A 791 -19.26 -6.63 8.42
N LYS A 792 -19.11 -6.37 9.73
CA LYS A 792 -17.80 -6.37 10.40
C LYS A 792 -17.10 -7.73 10.33
N GLU A 793 -17.84 -8.82 10.40
CA GLU A 793 -17.29 -10.17 10.27
C GLU A 793 -16.78 -10.45 8.85
N ILE A 794 -17.53 -10.07 7.81
CA ILE A 794 -17.07 -10.24 6.42
C ILE A 794 -15.89 -9.30 6.11
N GLN A 795 -15.88 -8.08 6.66
CA GLN A 795 -14.71 -7.21 6.56
C GLN A 795 -13.48 -7.84 7.22
N ARG A 796 -13.64 -8.45 8.41
CA ARG A 796 -12.55 -9.16 9.10
C ARG A 796 -12.02 -10.32 8.26
N TRP A 797 -12.90 -11.05 7.58
CA TRP A 797 -12.50 -12.06 6.61
C TRP A 797 -11.67 -11.45 5.46
N ASN A 798 -12.16 -10.40 4.80
CA ASN A 798 -11.46 -9.77 3.67
C ASN A 798 -10.11 -9.14 4.08
N SER A 799 -9.96 -8.72 5.34
CA SER A 799 -8.69 -8.26 5.91
C SER A 799 -7.76 -9.38 6.38
N THR A 800 -8.18 -10.65 6.34
CA THR A 800 -7.31 -11.79 6.67
C THR A 800 -6.32 -12.02 5.52
N PRO A 801 -5.01 -12.14 5.81
CA PRO A 801 -4.00 -12.33 4.78
C PRO A 801 -4.30 -13.53 3.86
N HIS A 802 -4.13 -13.33 2.56
CA HIS A 802 -4.37 -14.31 1.49
C HIS A 802 -5.80 -14.89 1.40
N ALA A 803 -6.76 -14.42 2.20
CA ALA A 803 -8.14 -14.92 2.15
C ALA A 803 -8.82 -14.56 0.82
N GLN A 804 -9.44 -15.52 0.15
CA GLN A 804 -10.23 -15.25 -1.06
C GLN A 804 -11.34 -14.24 -0.76
N GLN A 805 -11.50 -13.24 -1.63
CA GLN A 805 -12.23 -12.02 -1.30
C GLN A 805 -13.74 -12.17 -1.55
N ILE A 806 -14.52 -11.70 -0.57
CA ILE A 806 -15.98 -11.62 -0.64
C ILE A 806 -16.34 -10.20 -1.09
N HIS A 807 -16.99 -10.07 -2.24
CA HIS A 807 -17.31 -8.78 -2.87
C HIS A 807 -18.55 -8.13 -2.28
N CYS A 808 -19.51 -8.93 -1.81
CA CYS A 808 -20.74 -8.42 -1.21
C CYS A 808 -21.32 -9.35 -0.13
N LEU A 809 -22.07 -8.76 0.79
CA LEU A 809 -22.95 -9.43 1.74
C LEU A 809 -24.35 -8.81 1.60
N LEU A 810 -25.32 -9.57 1.10
CA LEU A 810 -26.65 -9.03 0.80
C LEU A 810 -27.68 -9.41 1.86
N LEU A 811 -28.27 -8.41 2.49
CA LEU A 811 -29.36 -8.62 3.45
C LEU A 811 -30.60 -9.15 2.72
N TYR A 812 -31.08 -10.31 3.15
CA TYR A 812 -32.32 -10.92 2.70
C TYR A 812 -33.47 -10.39 3.57
N ARG A 813 -34.43 -9.61 3.06
CA ARG A 813 -34.54 -9.01 1.71
C ARG A 813 -35.31 -7.69 1.77
N TRP A 814 -35.26 -6.88 0.72
CA TRP A 814 -35.90 -5.55 0.78
C TRP A 814 -37.42 -5.59 0.97
N SER A 815 -38.13 -6.39 0.17
CA SER A 815 -39.59 -6.53 0.20
C SER A 815 -40.01 -7.97 -0.09
N GLY A 816 -41.18 -8.40 0.38
CA GLY A 816 -41.72 -9.74 0.11
C GLY A 816 -42.28 -10.43 1.34
N ASP A 817 -41.55 -11.45 1.80
CA ASP A 817 -41.93 -12.38 2.87
C ASP A 817 -41.63 -11.82 4.28
N GLU A 818 -41.61 -12.69 5.29
CA GLU A 818 -41.34 -12.36 6.69
C GLU A 818 -39.99 -11.64 6.89
N TRP A 819 -39.06 -11.76 5.93
CA TRP A 819 -37.77 -11.08 5.91
C TRP A 819 -37.76 -9.75 5.15
N ALA A 820 -38.91 -9.12 4.91
CA ALA A 820 -38.97 -7.78 4.31
C ALA A 820 -38.38 -6.68 5.24
N LEU A 821 -37.44 -5.88 4.72
CA LEU A 821 -36.72 -4.82 5.44
C LEU A 821 -37.28 -3.40 5.25
N HIS A 822 -37.99 -3.13 4.14
CA HIS A 822 -38.44 -1.78 3.76
C HIS A 822 -39.28 -1.05 4.83
N ASN A 823 -39.90 -1.77 5.76
CA ASN A 823 -40.70 -1.24 6.87
C ASN A 823 -40.07 -1.46 8.26
N LYS A 824 -38.79 -1.86 8.33
CA LYS A 824 -38.06 -2.15 9.57
C LYS A 824 -37.07 -1.03 9.88
N GLN A 825 -37.58 0.17 10.16
CA GLN A 825 -36.78 1.38 10.35
C GLN A 825 -35.59 1.21 11.32
N GLN A 826 -35.76 0.48 12.43
CA GLN A 826 -34.67 0.28 13.39
C GLN A 826 -33.56 -0.64 12.83
N VAL A 827 -33.89 -1.58 11.95
CA VAL A 827 -32.88 -2.40 11.25
C VAL A 827 -32.17 -1.55 10.19
N LEU A 828 -32.90 -0.65 9.51
CA LEU A 828 -32.33 0.29 8.54
C LEU A 828 -31.44 1.35 9.21
N GLU A 829 -31.69 1.69 10.47
CA GLU A 829 -30.79 2.53 11.29
C GLU A 829 -29.46 1.82 11.59
N ASP A 830 -29.48 0.53 11.92
CA ASP A 830 -28.26 -0.31 12.07
C ASP A 830 -27.47 -0.34 10.75
N PHE A 831 -28.15 -0.56 9.62
CA PHE A 831 -27.55 -0.48 8.30
C PHE A 831 -26.94 0.91 8.02
N SER A 832 -27.68 1.99 8.29
CA SER A 832 -27.21 3.36 8.07
C SER A 832 -25.98 3.71 8.92
N ALA A 833 -25.88 3.13 10.13
CA ALA A 833 -24.72 3.27 10.99
C ALA A 833 -23.49 2.53 10.41
N VAL A 834 -23.67 1.32 9.86
CA VAL A 834 -22.55 0.56 9.30
C VAL A 834 -21.98 1.19 8.01
N LEU A 835 -22.81 1.89 7.21
CA LEU A 835 -22.35 2.65 6.03
C LEU A 835 -21.30 3.72 6.35
N GLY A 836 -21.18 4.15 7.62
CA GLY A 836 -20.11 5.04 8.07
C GLY A 836 -18.71 4.44 7.97
N ASN A 837 -18.58 3.11 7.81
CA ASN A 837 -17.29 2.41 7.73
C ASN A 837 -16.87 2.17 6.28
N ASP A 838 -15.56 2.13 6.02
CA ASP A 838 -15.02 1.80 4.70
C ASP A 838 -14.75 0.29 4.57
N PHE A 839 -15.82 -0.48 4.36
CA PHE A 839 -15.74 -1.93 4.18
C PHE A 839 -15.71 -2.28 2.70
N ARG A 840 -14.51 -2.61 2.20
CA ARG A 840 -14.25 -2.95 0.79
C ARG A 840 -13.54 -4.30 0.68
N TRP A 841 -13.78 -4.98 -0.44
CA TRP A 841 -12.89 -6.07 -0.85
C TRP A 841 -11.53 -5.52 -1.31
N ARG A 842 -10.52 -6.39 -1.36
CA ARG A 842 -9.13 -6.03 -1.62
C ARG A 842 -8.59 -6.74 -2.84
N ARG A 843 -7.70 -6.12 -3.62
CA ARG A 843 -7.06 -6.75 -4.78
C ARG A 843 -5.57 -6.51 -4.82
#